data_AF-A0A851YTW3-F1
#
_entry.id   AF-A0A851YTW3-F1
#
_cell.length_a   1.000
_cell.length_b   1.000
_cell.length_c   1.000
_cell.angle_alpha   90.00
_cell.angle_beta   90.00
_cell.angle_gamma   90.00
#
_symmetry.space_group_name_H-M   'P 1'
#
loop_
_entity.id
_entity.type
_entity.pdbx_description
1 polymer ?
#
loop_
_entity_poly.entity_id
_entity_poly.type
_entity_poly.pdbx_seq_one_letter_code
_entity_poly.pdbx_strand_id
1 'polypeptide(L)'
;MKNSKKPYADQATNLENFSPEILSEIEQLFSKKFTYTKPVNNEWQLPDPSDAFTCDHKEFNSLLALKDSMNEVKNQLSDKNLEEWHQHTSFTNKAGKIIPHVKKFVNAELCTQAWCKFHEILCSFPLLPEEALQDGELNSVHLCEAPGAFIASLNHYLKSHRVPCDWNWVANTLNPYHEANDTLVMIMDDRLIANTLPWWYFGPDNTGDVMTLKHLTGLQNFVSNMATVHLVTADGSFDCQGNPGEQEALVSPLHYCETVTALMILGAGGSFVLKMFTLFEHCSTNLLFLLNCAFEEVHVFKPATSKSGNSEAYVICLRYMGRESIHLLLSKMIQNFGTELVNKALFPQHMLPESFLKIHEECCMFFHKCQVETISENIHLFECMEEVEQAKLNKLRDCAVEFFMQRLHLKPIARNNWLVKKPQTGCSMNAKWFGQRNKYFSTYNERKVLETLTWNEKVAKGYFNHWAEEHSLNNVGKMCVLEGSSCNLECSLWYVLEGKRLPVVKCSPFCDGQVLENLNEAMNELVKGKLRSRSMLWTCHSCEVLPGELVLAEVSALSRSDQEVLNERRSDQFKCLVVDFPSLGDTERQPNMEIKLLDWATLTFSFSLLYDGEPKYQQQLLECVLHSLNQLMLGDALILPILSCFTRFTAGLVFILHCCFRYITFACPMSHEPLRTSAALLCVGYRGLPNPVVEYLQQLNKLMSSLLDTDSPQQVLQFVPMEVLLQGKLLEFLWDLNMAIAKRQLHLIVQAEQQQVTGNISL
;
A
#
# COMPACT_ATOMS: atom_id res chain seq x y z
N MET A 1 20.31 41.16 -2.03
CA MET A 1 20.07 41.31 -0.58
C MET A 1 19.59 39.97 -0.03
N LYS A 2 20.41 39.36 0.84
CA LYS A 2 20.16 38.05 1.45
C LYS A 2 19.12 38.21 2.55
N ASN A 3 17.92 37.65 2.38
CA ASN A 3 16.95 37.51 3.46
C ASN A 3 17.45 36.45 4.45
N SER A 4 18.19 36.93 5.45
CA SER A 4 18.51 36.21 6.68
C SER A 4 17.21 35.79 7.37
N LYS A 5 16.87 34.50 7.29
CA LYS A 5 15.92 33.88 8.22
C LYS A 5 16.49 34.04 9.63
N LYS A 6 15.86 34.88 10.45
CA LYS A 6 16.14 34.94 11.90
C LYS A 6 15.94 33.53 12.48
N PRO A 7 16.85 33.04 13.35
CA PRO A 7 16.55 31.88 14.19
C PRO A 7 15.38 32.27 15.09
N TYR A 8 14.32 31.45 15.07
CA TYR A 8 13.19 31.62 15.99
C TYR A 8 13.70 31.27 17.38
N ALA A 9 13.57 32.22 18.31
CA ALA A 9 13.80 31.97 19.72
C ALA A 9 12.84 30.87 20.20
N ASP A 10 13.33 29.96 21.03
CA ASP A 10 12.51 29.02 21.80
C ASP A 10 11.35 29.80 22.44
N GLN A 11 10.14 29.67 21.88
CA GLN A 11 8.94 29.98 22.64
C GLN A 11 8.91 28.90 23.71
N ALA A 12 9.34 29.25 24.92
CA ALA A 12 9.13 28.44 26.10
C ALA A 12 7.64 28.13 26.14
N THR A 13 7.31 26.89 25.78
CA THR A 13 5.99 26.31 25.98
C THR A 13 5.58 26.61 27.41
N ASN A 14 4.45 27.25 27.66
CA ASN A 14 4.08 27.67 29.01
C ASN A 14 2.69 27.18 29.37
N LEU A 15 2.62 25.95 29.91
CA LEU A 15 1.39 25.35 30.42
C LEU A 15 0.72 26.21 31.50
N GLU A 16 1.48 27.10 32.16
CA GLU A 16 0.98 28.07 33.14
C GLU A 16 -0.08 29.05 32.57
N ASN A 17 -0.15 29.19 31.24
CA ASN A 17 -1.12 30.05 30.58
C ASN A 17 -2.54 29.44 30.47
N PHE A 18 -2.72 28.17 30.83
CA PHE A 18 -4.01 27.47 30.76
C PHE A 18 -4.65 27.34 32.14
N SER A 19 -5.99 27.33 32.19
CA SER A 19 -6.69 27.13 33.46
C SER A 19 -6.46 25.71 33.99
N PRO A 20 -6.51 25.50 35.32
CA PRO A 20 -6.37 24.16 35.92
C PRO A 20 -7.35 23.13 35.36
N GLU A 21 -8.56 23.56 34.98
CA GLU A 21 -9.59 22.71 34.37
C GLU A 21 -9.15 22.19 33.00
N ILE A 22 -8.59 23.07 32.15
CA ILE A 22 -8.09 22.70 30.82
C ILE A 22 -6.91 21.74 30.95
N LEU A 23 -5.98 22.03 31.87
CA LEU A 23 -4.82 21.19 32.11
C LEU A 23 -5.23 19.79 32.57
N SER A 24 -6.15 19.69 33.54
CA SER A 24 -6.67 18.41 34.04
C SER A 24 -7.33 17.59 32.93
N GLU A 25 -8.13 18.23 32.06
CA GLU A 25 -8.78 17.55 30.94
C GLU A 25 -7.77 17.03 29.90
N ILE A 26 -6.68 17.78 29.65
CA ILE A 26 -5.59 17.33 28.78
C ILE A 26 -4.74 16.25 29.45
N GLU A 27 -4.45 16.32 30.74
CA GLU A 27 -3.75 15.26 31.48
C GLU A 27 -4.51 13.93 31.37
N GLN A 28 -5.84 13.95 31.53
CA GLN A 28 -6.71 12.79 31.34
C GLN A 28 -6.65 12.24 29.91
N LEU A 29 -6.55 13.11 28.91
CA LEU A 29 -6.39 12.68 27.51
C LEU A 29 -5.11 11.86 27.31
N PHE A 30 -4.02 12.23 28.00
CA PHE A 30 -2.70 11.58 27.94
C PHE A 30 -2.48 10.47 29.00
N SER A 31 -3.49 10.15 29.80
CA SER A 31 -3.41 9.14 30.88
C SER A 31 -4.23 7.89 30.58
N LYS A 32 -4.67 7.67 29.34
CA LYS A 32 -5.45 6.48 28.92
C LYS A 32 -4.55 5.23 28.83
N LYS A 33 -4.10 4.78 30.00
CA LYS A 33 -3.22 3.63 30.22
C LYS A 33 -3.83 2.70 31.26
N PHE A 34 -3.78 1.40 30.99
CA PHE A 34 -4.11 0.34 31.94
C PHE A 34 -2.91 -0.60 32.05
N THR A 35 -2.61 -1.09 33.26
CA THR A 35 -1.51 -2.03 33.52
C THR A 35 -2.08 -3.30 34.12
N TYR A 36 -1.75 -4.46 33.55
CA TYR A 36 -2.11 -5.74 34.16
C TYR A 36 -1.24 -5.99 35.38
N THR A 37 -1.86 -6.17 36.54
CA THR A 37 -1.18 -6.48 37.80
C THR A 37 -1.24 -7.98 38.08
N LYS A 38 -0.12 -8.68 37.84
CA LYS A 38 -0.05 -10.12 38.09
C LYS A 38 -0.18 -10.43 39.58
N PRO A 39 -0.90 -11.49 39.96
CA PRO A 39 -1.06 -11.85 41.36
C PRO A 39 0.24 -12.45 41.92
N VAL A 40 0.51 -12.16 43.20
CA VAL A 40 1.76 -12.56 43.89
C VAL A 40 1.93 -14.09 44.00
N ASN A 41 0.82 -14.83 43.92
CA ASN A 41 0.80 -16.29 43.98
C ASN A 41 1.20 -16.98 42.66
N ASN A 42 1.60 -16.23 41.63
CA ASN A 42 1.95 -16.76 40.30
C ASN A 42 0.85 -17.60 39.65
N GLU A 43 -0.43 -17.32 39.94
CA GLU A 43 -1.58 -18.05 39.37
C GLU A 43 -1.65 -17.99 37.85
N TRP A 44 -1.14 -16.93 37.23
CA TRP A 44 -1.17 -16.75 35.78
C TRP A 44 -0.05 -17.54 35.11
N GLN A 45 -0.28 -18.84 34.94
CA GLN A 45 0.60 -19.77 34.22
C GLN A 45 -0.05 -20.22 32.92
N LEU A 46 0.77 -20.57 31.94
CA LEU A 46 0.29 -21.20 30.72
C LEU A 46 -0.38 -22.54 31.04
N PRO A 47 -1.57 -22.83 30.47
CA PRO A 47 -2.19 -24.16 30.51
C PRO A 47 -1.30 -25.20 29.85
N ASP A 48 -1.61 -26.48 30.06
CA ASP A 48 -0.90 -27.55 29.34
C ASP A 48 -1.06 -27.31 27.83
N PRO A 49 0.04 -27.30 27.06
CA PRO A 49 -0.03 -27.16 25.61
C PRO A 49 -1.05 -28.13 24.99
N SER A 50 -1.25 -29.35 25.54
CA SER A 50 -2.24 -30.34 25.08
C SER A 50 -3.64 -29.75 24.88
N ASP A 51 -4.02 -28.78 25.72
CA ASP A 51 -5.37 -28.20 25.77
C ASP A 51 -5.59 -27.06 24.77
N ALA A 52 -4.50 -26.53 24.19
CA ALA A 52 -4.59 -25.47 23.19
C ALA A 52 -5.28 -25.95 21.90
N PHE A 53 -6.16 -25.11 21.35
CA PHE A 53 -6.92 -25.34 20.10
C PHE A 53 -7.89 -26.54 20.14
N THR A 54 -8.30 -26.99 21.33
CA THR A 54 -9.22 -28.14 21.49
C THR A 54 -10.71 -27.77 21.45
N CYS A 55 -11.04 -26.50 21.68
CA CYS A 55 -12.42 -26.00 21.75
C CYS A 55 -12.65 -24.84 20.78
N ASP A 56 -13.92 -24.61 20.43
CA ASP A 56 -14.34 -23.39 19.73
C ASP A 56 -14.29 -22.18 20.67
N HIS A 57 -14.27 -20.98 20.08
CA HIS A 57 -14.39 -19.74 20.84
C HIS A 57 -15.71 -19.69 21.61
N LYS A 58 -15.62 -19.27 22.87
CA LYS A 58 -16.79 -19.08 23.73
C LYS A 58 -16.65 -17.77 24.49
N GLU A 59 -17.55 -16.85 24.16
CA GLU A 59 -17.54 -15.49 24.70
C GLU A 59 -17.89 -15.45 26.20
N PHE A 60 -17.44 -14.38 26.85
CA PHE A 60 -17.79 -14.05 28.23
C PHE A 60 -18.98 -13.12 28.26
N ASN A 61 -20.02 -13.46 29.04
CA ASN A 61 -21.27 -12.68 29.07
C ASN A 61 -21.05 -11.21 29.44
N SER A 62 -20.14 -10.92 30.37
CA SER A 62 -19.75 -9.57 30.81
C SER A 62 -19.14 -8.76 29.67
N LEU A 63 -18.19 -9.35 28.92
CA LEU A 63 -17.52 -8.69 27.80
C LEU A 63 -18.44 -8.57 26.58
N LEU A 64 -19.30 -9.56 26.33
CA LEU A 64 -20.30 -9.50 25.26
C LEU A 64 -21.27 -8.32 25.49
N ALA A 65 -21.69 -8.09 26.74
CA ALA A 65 -22.51 -6.92 27.08
C ALA A 65 -21.78 -5.58 26.78
N LEU A 66 -20.46 -5.51 26.97
CA LEU A 66 -19.66 -4.34 26.58
C LEU A 66 -19.59 -4.18 25.05
N LYS A 67 -19.47 -5.28 24.30
CA LYS A 67 -19.50 -5.28 22.83
C LYS A 67 -20.85 -4.76 22.32
N ASP A 68 -21.95 -5.29 22.83
CA ASP A 68 -23.31 -4.89 22.45
C ASP A 68 -23.54 -3.40 22.74
N SER A 69 -23.18 -2.95 23.95
CA SER A 69 -23.27 -1.54 24.35
C SER A 69 -22.43 -0.62 23.46
N MET A 70 -21.19 -1.01 23.13
CA MET A 70 -20.32 -0.22 22.26
C MET A 70 -20.89 -0.12 20.84
N ASN A 71 -21.41 -1.23 20.32
CA ASN A 71 -22.01 -1.27 18.98
C ASN A 71 -23.30 -0.45 18.90
N GLU A 72 -24.13 -0.45 19.96
CA GLU A 72 -25.30 0.42 20.05
C GLU A 72 -24.93 1.91 19.94
N VAL A 73 -23.87 2.35 20.63
CA VAL A 73 -23.37 3.73 20.54
C VAL A 73 -22.80 4.05 19.16
N LYS A 74 -22.01 3.14 18.57
CA LYS A 74 -21.46 3.31 17.21
C LYS A 74 -22.56 3.38 16.15
N ASN A 75 -23.64 2.62 16.30
CA ASN A 75 -24.75 2.59 15.34
C ASN A 75 -25.49 3.93 15.23
N GLN A 76 -25.40 4.80 16.24
CA GLN A 76 -25.92 6.18 16.16
C GLN A 76 -25.19 7.06 15.13
N LEU A 77 -24.07 6.57 14.58
CA LEU A 77 -23.26 7.26 13.57
C LEU A 77 -23.61 6.84 12.14
N SER A 78 -24.40 5.77 11.96
CA SER A 78 -24.62 5.12 10.65
C SER A 78 -25.26 6.02 9.58
N ASP A 79 -26.09 6.98 10.01
CA ASP A 79 -26.81 7.92 9.15
C ASP A 79 -26.15 9.30 9.06
N LYS A 80 -24.99 9.51 9.70
CA LYS A 80 -24.29 10.79 9.62
C LYS A 80 -23.51 10.89 8.31
N ASN A 81 -23.60 12.03 7.62
CA ASN A 81 -22.80 12.28 6.43
C ASN A 81 -21.31 12.17 6.80
N LEU A 82 -20.56 11.33 6.07
CA LEU A 82 -19.19 10.99 6.43
C LEU A 82 -18.24 12.19 6.37
N GLU A 83 -18.41 13.08 5.39
CA GLU A 83 -17.54 14.24 5.24
C GLU A 83 -17.82 15.26 6.34
N GLU A 84 -19.08 15.61 6.58
CA GLU A 84 -19.48 16.54 7.64
C GLU A 84 -19.09 16.01 9.02
N TRP A 85 -19.37 14.73 9.29
CA TRP A 85 -18.97 14.07 10.54
C TRP A 85 -17.45 14.02 10.68
N HIS A 86 -16.71 13.77 9.60
CA HIS A 86 -15.26 13.77 9.65
C HIS A 86 -14.69 15.17 9.91
N GLN A 87 -15.24 16.21 9.28
CA GLN A 87 -14.86 17.60 9.55
C GLN A 87 -15.14 17.98 11.01
N HIS A 88 -16.33 17.64 11.52
CA HIS A 88 -16.71 17.85 12.91
C HIS A 88 -15.78 17.14 13.89
N THR A 89 -15.60 15.82 13.75
CA THR A 89 -14.73 15.04 14.64
C THR A 89 -13.26 15.43 14.53
N SER A 90 -12.84 15.98 13.39
CA SER A 90 -11.50 16.57 13.24
C SER A 90 -11.37 17.88 14.01
N PHE A 91 -12.45 18.66 14.15
CA PHE A 91 -12.50 19.89 14.94
C PHE A 91 -12.66 19.63 16.46
N THR A 92 -13.46 18.66 16.86
CA THR A 92 -13.63 18.32 18.30
C THR A 92 -12.47 17.50 18.86
N ASN A 93 -11.64 16.89 18.00
CA ASN A 93 -10.45 16.18 18.45
C ASN A 93 -9.48 17.13 19.21
N LYS A 94 -9.41 16.96 20.53
CA LYS A 94 -8.54 17.72 21.44
C LYS A 94 -7.06 17.63 21.05
N ALA A 95 -6.60 16.52 20.45
CA ALA A 95 -5.24 16.35 19.93
C ALA A 95 -5.05 16.83 18.47
N GLY A 96 -6.08 17.37 17.82
CA GLY A 96 -6.12 17.61 16.37
C GLY A 96 -5.11 18.64 15.84
N LYS A 97 -4.55 19.49 16.71
CA LYS A 97 -3.50 20.48 16.35
C LYS A 97 -2.07 19.93 16.49
N ILE A 98 -1.87 18.78 17.14
CA ILE A 98 -0.52 18.22 17.41
C ILE A 98 0.21 17.88 16.11
N ILE A 99 -0.39 17.08 15.23
CA ILE A 99 0.29 16.62 13.99
C ILE A 99 0.69 17.79 13.08
N PRO A 100 -0.19 18.78 12.78
CA PRO A 100 0.22 19.97 12.04
C PRO A 100 1.36 20.75 12.71
N HIS A 101 1.38 20.83 14.04
CA HIS A 101 2.42 21.50 14.79
C HIS A 101 3.76 20.75 14.70
N VAL A 102 3.77 19.44 14.96
CA VAL A 102 4.98 18.59 14.85
C VAL A 102 5.56 18.65 13.44
N LYS A 103 4.73 18.53 12.39
CA LYS A 103 5.17 18.69 10.99
C LYS A 103 5.90 20.01 10.74
N LYS A 104 5.40 21.09 11.34
CA LYS A 104 5.92 22.45 11.12
C LYS A 104 7.19 22.74 11.92
N PHE A 105 7.26 22.30 13.16
CA PHE A 105 8.28 22.76 14.12
C PHE A 105 9.32 21.70 14.49
N VAL A 106 8.99 20.41 14.42
CA VAL A 106 9.88 19.31 14.82
C VAL A 106 10.66 18.74 13.62
N ASN A 107 10.29 19.09 12.39
CA ASN A 107 10.92 18.58 11.17
C ASN A 107 10.97 17.03 11.17
N ALA A 108 9.87 16.40 11.61
CA ALA A 108 9.72 14.96 11.67
C ALA A 108 9.50 14.37 10.25
N GLU A 109 10.33 13.40 9.89
CA GLU A 109 10.19 12.63 8.65
C GLU A 109 8.93 11.76 8.71
N LEU A 110 8.17 11.69 7.60
CA LEU A 110 6.94 10.89 7.50
C LEU A 110 5.99 11.09 8.70
N CYS A 111 5.83 12.33 9.16
CA CYS A 111 5.03 12.66 10.34
C CYS A 111 3.53 12.43 10.10
N THR A 112 3.07 11.19 10.22
CA THR A 112 1.65 10.79 10.16
C THR A 112 1.04 10.76 11.57
N GLN A 113 -0.23 10.37 11.66
CA GLN A 113 -0.84 10.11 12.96
C GLN A 113 -0.17 8.92 13.66
N ALA A 114 0.17 7.85 12.92
CA ALA A 114 0.90 6.70 13.43
C ALA A 114 2.27 7.08 14.00
N TRP A 115 2.98 8.00 13.35
CA TRP A 115 4.25 8.55 13.86
C TRP A 115 4.08 9.14 15.28
N CYS A 116 3.04 9.97 15.48
CA CYS A 116 2.79 10.62 16.77
C CYS A 116 2.35 9.63 17.86
N LYS A 117 1.51 8.64 17.49
CA LYS A 117 1.09 7.57 18.41
C LYS A 117 2.30 6.80 18.93
N PHE A 118 3.19 6.37 18.04
CA PHE A 118 4.38 5.62 18.43
C PHE A 118 5.40 6.46 19.18
N HIS A 119 5.55 7.75 18.84
CA HIS A 119 6.40 8.65 19.60
C HIS A 119 5.91 8.82 21.04
N GLU A 120 4.59 8.90 21.22
CA GLU A 120 3.97 8.95 22.54
C GLU A 120 4.20 7.65 23.33
N ILE A 121 4.14 6.49 22.67
CA ILE A 121 4.48 5.19 23.27
C ILE A 121 5.96 5.16 23.70
N LEU A 122 6.90 5.50 22.80
CA LEU A 122 8.34 5.50 23.06
C LEU A 122 8.73 6.35 24.29
N CYS A 123 8.06 7.49 24.48
CA CYS A 123 8.32 8.36 25.62
C CYS A 123 7.54 7.96 26.89
N SER A 124 6.53 7.10 26.78
CA SER A 124 5.69 6.66 27.92
C SER A 124 6.11 5.32 28.51
N PHE A 125 6.89 4.53 27.77
CA PHE A 125 7.31 3.19 28.15
C PHE A 125 8.79 2.96 27.80
N PRO A 126 9.56 2.25 28.65
CA PRO A 126 10.96 1.90 28.37
C PRO A 126 11.03 0.74 27.36
N LEU A 127 10.69 1.02 26.10
CA LEU A 127 10.65 0.00 25.03
C LEU A 127 12.03 -0.55 24.67
N LEU A 128 13.08 0.25 24.83
CA LEU A 128 14.44 -0.10 24.45
C LEU A 128 15.16 -0.70 25.68
N PRO A 129 15.56 -1.99 25.65
CA PRO A 129 16.28 -2.60 26.76
C PRO A 129 17.56 -1.84 27.10
N GLU A 130 17.84 -1.64 28.39
CA GLU A 130 19.03 -0.89 28.82
C GLU A 130 20.33 -1.58 28.39
N GLU A 131 20.35 -2.91 28.38
CA GLU A 131 21.48 -3.72 27.94
C GLU A 131 21.84 -3.43 26.48
N ALA A 132 20.83 -3.35 25.59
CA ALA A 132 21.02 -3.01 24.19
C ALA A 132 21.67 -1.64 23.99
N LEU A 133 21.24 -0.67 24.81
CA LEU A 133 21.78 0.69 24.78
C LEU A 133 23.21 0.76 25.35
N GLN A 134 23.56 -0.12 26.28
CA GLN A 134 24.92 -0.23 26.83
C GLN A 134 25.88 -0.92 25.86
N ASP A 135 25.42 -1.97 25.18
CA ASP A 135 26.18 -2.71 24.17
C ASP A 135 26.38 -1.89 22.89
N GLY A 136 25.53 -0.88 22.67
CA GLY A 136 25.63 0.04 21.54
C GLY A 136 25.05 -0.50 20.24
N GLU A 137 24.33 -1.62 20.27
CA GLU A 137 23.64 -2.20 19.11
C GLU A 137 22.13 -2.32 19.40
N LEU A 138 21.31 -1.72 18.52
CA LEU A 138 19.85 -1.80 18.60
C LEU A 138 19.31 -2.44 17.32
N ASN A 139 18.44 -3.44 17.48
CA ASN A 139 17.85 -4.18 16.37
C ASN A 139 16.33 -4.21 16.54
N SER A 140 15.60 -3.71 15.56
CA SER A 140 14.13 -3.69 15.57
C SER A 140 13.50 -4.34 14.35
N VAL A 141 12.34 -4.96 14.54
CA VAL A 141 11.54 -5.53 13.45
C VAL A 141 10.13 -4.91 13.47
N HIS A 142 9.66 -4.43 12.32
CA HIS A 142 8.39 -3.72 12.20
C HIS A 142 7.46 -4.47 11.24
N LEU A 143 6.41 -5.10 11.77
CA LEU A 143 5.43 -5.87 11.03
C LEU A 143 4.26 -4.98 10.59
N CYS A 144 3.77 -5.21 9.36
CA CYS A 144 2.66 -4.47 8.77
C CYS A 144 2.82 -2.94 8.81
N GLU A 145 4.03 -2.45 8.55
CA GLU A 145 4.48 -1.13 8.97
C GLU A 145 4.21 0.01 7.95
N ALA A 146 3.73 -0.31 6.74
CA ALA A 146 3.54 0.69 5.69
C ALA A 146 2.73 1.92 6.18
N PRO A 147 3.17 3.16 5.86
CA PRO A 147 4.29 3.52 5.00
C PRO A 147 5.67 3.55 5.68
N GLY A 148 5.80 3.26 6.98
CA GLY A 148 7.06 3.37 7.73
C GLY A 148 7.07 4.37 8.89
N ALA A 149 5.90 4.71 9.44
CA ALA A 149 5.77 5.81 10.39
C ALA A 149 6.39 5.54 11.77
N PHE A 150 6.32 4.30 12.27
CA PHE A 150 6.97 3.92 13.54
C PHE A 150 8.48 3.89 13.36
N ILE A 151 8.98 3.41 12.22
CA ILE A 151 10.41 3.42 11.88
C ILE A 151 10.94 4.87 11.88
N ALA A 152 10.27 5.78 11.18
CA ALA A 152 10.66 7.19 11.13
C ALA A 152 10.57 7.87 12.51
N SER A 153 9.63 7.45 13.36
CA SER A 153 9.47 7.95 14.72
C SER A 153 10.56 7.43 15.68
N LEU A 154 10.93 6.15 15.57
CA LEU A 154 12.06 5.56 16.30
C LEU A 154 13.36 6.26 15.92
N ASN A 155 13.63 6.43 14.61
CA ASN A 155 14.79 7.20 14.14
C ASN A 155 14.82 8.59 14.80
N HIS A 156 13.69 9.29 14.77
CA HIS A 156 13.60 10.62 15.34
C HIS A 156 13.91 10.62 16.84
N TYR A 157 13.34 9.69 17.59
CA TYR A 157 13.59 9.52 19.02
C TYR A 157 15.08 9.30 19.32
N LEU A 158 15.72 8.33 18.63
CA LEU A 158 17.13 8.02 18.83
C LEU A 158 18.04 9.22 18.54
N LYS A 159 17.78 9.96 17.45
CA LYS A 159 18.59 11.11 17.05
C LYS A 159 18.35 12.34 17.92
N SER A 160 17.12 12.59 18.36
CA SER A 160 16.78 13.75 19.20
C SER A 160 17.28 13.59 20.64
N HIS A 161 17.31 12.35 21.16
CA HIS A 161 17.84 12.01 22.48
C HIS A 161 19.34 11.69 22.49
N ARG A 162 19.98 11.63 21.29
CA ARG A 162 21.40 11.28 21.12
C ARG A 162 21.75 9.92 21.74
N VAL A 163 20.87 8.94 21.54
CA VAL A 163 21.10 7.56 21.99
C VAL A 163 22.32 7.01 21.23
N PRO A 164 23.40 6.61 21.91
CA PRO A 164 24.64 6.16 21.27
C PRO A 164 24.53 4.68 20.87
N CYS A 165 23.72 4.38 19.84
CA CYS A 165 23.59 3.03 19.33
C CYS A 165 23.67 2.98 17.78
N ASP A 166 24.25 1.90 17.28
CA ASP A 166 24.11 1.47 15.90
C ASP A 166 22.77 0.76 15.76
N TRP A 167 21.83 1.41 15.07
CA TRP A 167 20.47 0.92 14.92
C TRP A 167 20.26 0.25 13.57
N ASN A 168 19.98 -1.05 13.59
CA ASN A 168 19.52 -1.82 12.44
C ASN A 168 18.02 -2.08 12.57
N TRP A 169 17.33 -2.08 11.43
CA TRP A 169 15.91 -2.38 11.39
C TRP A 169 15.56 -3.21 10.17
N VAL A 170 14.51 -4.02 10.32
CA VAL A 170 13.86 -4.75 9.22
C VAL A 170 12.38 -4.46 9.31
N ALA A 171 11.75 -4.23 8.16
CA ALA A 171 10.31 -3.99 8.12
C ALA A 171 9.63 -4.93 7.14
N ASN A 172 8.35 -5.13 7.35
CA ASN A 172 7.48 -5.83 6.43
C ASN A 172 6.15 -5.08 6.28
N THR A 173 5.55 -5.23 5.10
CA THR A 173 4.14 -4.96 4.84
C THR A 173 3.69 -5.81 3.64
N LEU A 174 2.40 -5.83 3.31
CA LEU A 174 1.96 -6.27 1.99
C LEU A 174 2.70 -5.45 0.93
N ASN A 175 3.30 -6.13 -0.05
CA ASN A 175 4.17 -5.51 -1.03
C ASN A 175 3.38 -4.61 -1.99
N PRO A 176 3.56 -3.27 -1.98
CA PRO A 176 2.85 -2.34 -2.86
C PRO A 176 3.17 -2.54 -4.34
N TYR A 177 4.18 -3.34 -4.64
CA TYR A 177 4.63 -3.63 -6.00
C TYR A 177 4.19 -5.01 -6.49
N HIS A 178 3.58 -5.84 -5.64
CA HIS A 178 3.08 -7.16 -6.04
C HIS A 178 1.66 -7.08 -6.59
N GLU A 179 1.53 -7.32 -7.89
CA GLU A 179 0.35 -7.00 -8.71
C GLU A 179 -0.94 -7.71 -8.27
N ALA A 180 -0.83 -8.87 -7.62
CA ALA A 180 -1.99 -9.60 -7.08
C ALA A 180 -2.48 -9.11 -5.72
N ASN A 181 -1.76 -8.19 -5.05
CA ASN A 181 -2.17 -7.66 -3.76
C ASN A 181 -3.37 -6.71 -3.91
N ASP A 182 -4.26 -6.75 -2.93
CA ASP A 182 -5.51 -6.00 -2.94
C ASP A 182 -5.32 -4.57 -2.41
N THR A 183 -5.72 -3.57 -3.20
CA THR A 183 -5.61 -2.15 -2.84
C THR A 183 -6.53 -1.74 -1.68
N LEU A 184 -7.56 -2.53 -1.37
CA LEU A 184 -8.44 -2.29 -0.21
C LEU A 184 -7.79 -2.70 1.11
N VAL A 185 -6.83 -3.62 1.06
CA VAL A 185 -6.15 -4.17 2.24
C VAL A 185 -4.78 -3.53 2.44
N MET A 186 -4.09 -3.21 1.33
CA MET A 186 -2.72 -2.73 1.33
C MET A 186 -2.62 -1.19 1.35
N ILE A 187 -1.56 -0.68 1.99
CA ILE A 187 -1.22 0.75 1.95
C ILE A 187 -0.26 1.00 0.78
N MET A 188 -0.71 1.77 -0.21
CA MET A 188 0.07 2.13 -1.40
C MET A 188 1.15 3.21 -1.14
N ASP A 189 1.10 3.88 0.02
CA ASP A 189 2.08 4.92 0.34
C ASP A 189 3.47 4.33 0.55
N ASP A 190 4.36 4.54 -0.42
CA ASP A 190 5.65 3.89 -0.53
C ASP A 190 6.84 4.85 -0.32
N ARG A 191 6.60 6.05 0.23
CA ARG A 191 7.64 7.10 0.33
C ARG A 191 8.89 6.67 1.10
N LEU A 192 8.74 5.96 2.22
CA LEU A 192 9.89 5.37 2.92
C LEU A 192 10.33 4.08 2.22
N ILE A 193 9.37 3.21 1.88
CA ILE A 193 9.60 1.90 1.25
C ILE A 193 10.53 2.02 0.05
N ALA A 194 10.17 2.80 -0.97
CA ALA A 194 10.92 2.96 -2.22
C ALA A 194 12.35 3.47 -2.02
N ASN A 195 12.60 4.25 -0.97
CA ASN A 195 13.91 4.85 -0.67
C ASN A 195 14.72 4.02 0.34
N THR A 196 14.14 2.94 0.87
CA THR A 196 14.76 2.03 1.85
C THR A 196 14.49 0.56 1.53
N LEU A 197 14.20 0.23 0.27
CA LEU A 197 13.81 -1.10 -0.19
C LEU A 197 14.66 -2.27 0.36
N PRO A 198 16.00 -2.16 0.47
CA PRO A 198 16.83 -3.23 1.02
C PRO A 198 16.53 -3.65 2.47
N TRP A 199 15.84 -2.78 3.24
CA TRP A 199 15.42 -3.05 4.62
C TRP A 199 13.99 -3.57 4.73
N TRP A 200 13.28 -3.74 3.61
CA TRP A 200 11.92 -4.30 3.56
C TRP A 200 11.94 -5.76 3.13
N TYR A 201 11.35 -6.62 3.95
CA TYR A 201 11.23 -8.05 3.71
C TYR A 201 9.80 -8.40 3.27
N PHE A 202 9.63 -8.75 2.00
CA PHE A 202 8.34 -9.13 1.40
C PHE A 202 8.09 -10.65 1.36
N GLY A 203 8.94 -11.46 1.98
CA GLY A 203 8.79 -12.91 1.98
C GLY A 203 9.24 -13.59 0.68
N PRO A 204 9.33 -14.94 0.67
CA PRO A 204 9.84 -15.69 -0.48
C PRO A 204 8.93 -15.65 -1.72
N ASP A 205 7.64 -15.39 -1.54
CA ASP A 205 6.69 -15.20 -2.66
C ASP A 205 6.48 -13.72 -3.01
N ASN A 206 7.22 -12.82 -2.35
CA ASN A 206 7.22 -11.38 -2.56
C ASN A 206 5.85 -10.70 -2.35
N THR A 207 4.87 -11.38 -1.73
CA THR A 207 3.53 -10.82 -1.45
C THR A 207 3.55 -9.88 -0.26
N GLY A 208 4.46 -10.12 0.69
CA GLY A 208 4.52 -9.41 1.96
C GLY A 208 3.52 -9.91 3.01
N ASP A 209 2.78 -10.98 2.74
CA ASP A 209 1.75 -11.52 3.64
C ASP A 209 2.37 -12.23 4.86
N VAL A 210 2.29 -11.56 6.02
CA VAL A 210 2.76 -12.06 7.33
C VAL A 210 2.00 -13.27 7.83
N MET A 211 0.81 -13.55 7.28
CA MET A 211 -0.05 -14.62 7.75
C MET A 211 0.29 -15.97 7.13
N THR A 212 1.39 -16.06 6.38
CA THR A 212 1.86 -17.32 5.79
C THR A 212 3.05 -17.89 6.55
N LEU A 213 3.04 -19.21 6.78
CA LEU A 213 4.16 -19.89 7.46
C LEU A 213 5.49 -19.75 6.70
N LYS A 214 5.43 -19.63 5.36
CA LYS A 214 6.61 -19.39 4.51
C LYS A 214 7.22 -18.02 4.80
N HIS A 215 6.39 -16.99 5.00
CA HIS A 215 6.85 -15.67 5.40
C HIS A 215 7.53 -15.73 6.75
N LEU A 216 6.86 -16.28 7.79
CA LEU A 216 7.42 -16.44 9.13
C LEU A 216 8.80 -17.10 9.08
N THR A 217 8.89 -18.29 8.49
CA THR A 217 10.17 -19.05 8.42
C THR A 217 11.25 -18.26 7.68
N GLY A 218 10.91 -17.61 6.57
CA GLY A 218 11.87 -16.82 5.83
C GLY A 218 12.31 -15.55 6.57
N LEU A 219 11.41 -14.90 7.32
CA LEU A 219 11.75 -13.74 8.15
C LEU A 219 12.71 -14.14 9.27
N GLN A 220 12.47 -15.28 9.93
CA GLN A 220 13.39 -15.81 10.94
C GLN A 220 14.80 -16.01 10.39
N ASN A 221 14.91 -16.58 9.18
CA ASN A 221 16.19 -16.75 8.51
C ASN A 221 16.81 -15.39 8.15
N PHE A 222 16.01 -14.44 7.68
CA PHE A 222 16.48 -13.11 7.29
C PHE A 222 17.06 -12.33 8.48
N VAL A 223 16.40 -12.37 9.64
CA VAL A 223 16.85 -11.68 10.86
C VAL A 223 17.88 -12.48 11.66
N SER A 224 18.20 -13.72 11.27
CA SER A 224 19.17 -14.57 11.99
C SER A 224 20.59 -14.00 12.05
N ASN A 225 20.91 -13.04 11.18
CA ASN A 225 22.18 -12.31 11.20
C ASN A 225 22.23 -11.21 12.27
N MET A 226 21.10 -10.86 12.89
CA MET A 226 21.06 -9.97 14.06
C MET A 226 21.45 -10.77 15.30
N ALA A 227 22.29 -10.21 16.16
CA ALA A 227 22.69 -10.88 17.41
C ALA A 227 21.48 -11.17 18.31
N THR A 228 20.55 -10.22 18.38
CA THR A 228 19.27 -10.32 19.09
C THR A 228 18.32 -9.26 18.55
N VAL A 229 17.01 -9.54 18.54
CA VAL A 229 15.96 -8.56 18.21
C VAL A 229 15.42 -7.96 19.51
N HIS A 230 15.55 -6.65 19.65
CA HIS A 230 15.25 -5.93 20.90
C HIS A 230 13.83 -5.38 20.95
N LEU A 231 13.28 -5.05 19.79
CA LEU A 231 11.95 -4.44 19.66
C LEU A 231 11.24 -5.02 18.45
N VAL A 232 10.03 -5.53 18.67
CA VAL A 232 9.09 -5.83 17.58
C VAL A 232 7.91 -4.87 17.68
N THR A 233 7.48 -4.30 16.56
CA THR A 233 6.21 -3.56 16.47
C THR A 233 5.30 -4.19 15.44
N ALA A 234 3.99 -4.11 15.68
CA ALA A 234 2.95 -4.59 14.78
C ALA A 234 1.81 -3.55 14.75
N ASP A 235 1.65 -2.85 13.63
CA ASP A 235 0.60 -1.83 13.41
C ASP A 235 -0.44 -2.29 12.36
N GLY A 236 -0.50 -3.61 12.12
CA GLY A 236 -1.35 -4.25 11.11
C GLY A 236 -2.84 -4.12 11.37
N SER A 237 -3.59 -3.95 10.29
CA SER A 237 -5.06 -4.00 10.24
C SER A 237 -5.46 -4.06 8.77
N PHE A 238 -6.71 -4.42 8.51
CA PHE A 238 -7.33 -4.27 7.20
C PHE A 238 -8.61 -3.44 7.31
N ASP A 239 -9.21 -3.10 6.17
CA ASP A 239 -10.41 -2.26 6.14
C ASP A 239 -11.63 -3.03 6.69
N CYS A 240 -12.08 -2.60 7.88
CA CYS A 240 -13.27 -3.14 8.53
C CYS A 240 -14.50 -2.24 8.35
N GLN A 241 -14.44 -1.23 7.47
CA GLN A 241 -15.57 -0.31 7.26
C GLN A 241 -16.85 -1.00 6.84
N GLY A 242 -16.77 -2.17 6.20
CA GLY A 242 -17.93 -2.99 5.86
C GLY A 242 -18.58 -3.69 7.06
N ASN A 243 -17.88 -3.91 8.18
CA ASN A 243 -18.48 -4.49 9.38
C ASN A 243 -17.74 -4.01 10.64
N PRO A 244 -17.88 -2.73 11.03
CA PRO A 244 -17.09 -2.15 12.12
C PRO A 244 -17.43 -2.73 13.50
N GLY A 245 -18.59 -3.39 13.65
CA GLY A 245 -19.00 -4.04 14.89
C GLY A 245 -18.29 -5.37 15.18
N GLU A 246 -17.74 -6.01 14.14
CA GLU A 246 -17.00 -7.29 14.20
C GLU A 246 -15.51 -7.12 13.92
N GLN A 247 -14.99 -5.89 14.06
CA GLN A 247 -13.58 -5.56 13.78
C GLN A 247 -12.61 -6.47 14.55
N GLU A 248 -12.92 -6.81 15.80
CA GLU A 248 -12.06 -7.63 16.65
C GLU A 248 -11.96 -9.08 16.12
N ALA A 249 -13.11 -9.74 15.91
CA ALA A 249 -13.18 -11.06 15.28
C ALA A 249 -12.44 -11.11 13.96
N LEU A 250 -12.72 -10.14 13.08
CA LEU A 250 -12.11 -10.11 11.76
C LEU A 250 -10.59 -10.05 11.89
N VAL A 251 -10.04 -9.12 12.68
CA VAL A 251 -8.58 -8.82 12.70
C VAL A 251 -7.78 -9.82 13.52
N SER A 252 -8.45 -10.60 14.38
CA SER A 252 -7.81 -11.58 15.26
C SER A 252 -6.82 -12.56 14.59
N PRO A 253 -7.02 -13.06 13.34
CA PRO A 253 -6.02 -13.87 12.66
C PRO A 253 -4.70 -13.15 12.41
N LEU A 254 -4.77 -11.86 12.06
CA LEU A 254 -3.58 -11.04 11.82
C LEU A 254 -2.83 -10.81 13.14
N HIS A 255 -3.53 -10.37 14.20
CA HIS A 255 -2.92 -10.17 15.52
C HIS A 255 -2.27 -11.45 16.07
N TYR A 256 -2.91 -12.60 15.84
CA TYR A 256 -2.35 -13.90 16.20
C TYR A 256 -1.03 -14.18 15.44
N CYS A 257 -1.02 -14.00 14.11
CA CYS A 257 0.18 -14.22 13.29
C CYS A 257 1.31 -13.24 13.66
N GLU A 258 0.99 -11.95 13.89
CA GLU A 258 1.95 -10.94 14.34
C GLU A 258 2.53 -11.29 15.71
N THR A 259 1.70 -11.76 16.65
CA THR A 259 2.14 -12.17 17.99
C THR A 259 3.03 -13.40 17.94
N VAL A 260 2.64 -14.45 17.20
CA VAL A 260 3.48 -15.64 17.03
C VAL A 260 4.81 -15.26 16.38
N THR A 261 4.78 -14.40 15.36
CA THR A 261 5.99 -13.90 14.70
C THR A 261 6.89 -13.17 15.68
N ALA A 262 6.34 -12.24 16.48
CA ALA A 262 7.08 -11.50 17.50
C ALA A 262 7.74 -12.45 18.52
N LEU A 263 6.97 -13.38 19.09
CA LEU A 263 7.45 -14.36 20.07
C LEU A 263 8.54 -15.30 19.52
N MET A 264 8.57 -15.50 18.20
CA MET A 264 9.56 -16.35 17.51
C MET A 264 10.88 -15.65 17.20
N ILE A 265 10.89 -14.31 17.05
CA ILE A 265 12.08 -13.55 16.64
C ILE A 265 12.65 -12.67 17.76
N LEU A 266 11.83 -12.28 18.74
CA LEU A 266 12.24 -11.40 19.82
C LEU A 266 13.23 -12.11 20.76
N GLY A 267 14.30 -11.41 21.11
CA GLY A 267 15.26 -11.88 22.12
C GLY A 267 14.71 -11.72 23.55
N ALA A 268 15.25 -12.51 24.48
CA ALA A 268 14.93 -12.33 25.90
C ALA A 268 15.25 -10.90 26.36
N GLY A 269 14.39 -10.33 27.19
CA GLY A 269 14.45 -8.92 27.61
C GLY A 269 13.86 -7.92 26.60
N GLY A 270 13.56 -8.34 25.36
CA GLY A 270 13.00 -7.47 24.34
C GLY A 270 11.57 -7.01 24.61
N SER A 271 11.11 -6.01 23.84
CA SER A 271 9.76 -5.44 23.93
C SER A 271 8.93 -5.71 22.67
N PHE A 272 7.62 -5.79 22.84
CA PHE A 272 6.65 -5.94 21.76
C PHE A 272 5.53 -4.89 21.86
N VAL A 273 5.25 -4.21 20.76
CA VAL A 273 4.13 -3.27 20.63
C VAL A 273 3.15 -3.79 19.61
N LEU A 274 1.93 -4.09 20.03
CA LEU A 274 0.87 -4.62 19.17
C LEU A 274 -0.31 -3.66 19.16
N LYS A 275 -0.70 -3.20 17.97
CA LYS A 275 -1.98 -2.53 17.78
C LYS A 275 -3.11 -3.54 17.98
N MET A 276 -4.13 -3.14 18.73
CA MET A 276 -5.39 -3.86 18.85
C MET A 276 -6.56 -2.88 18.80
N PHE A 277 -7.79 -3.39 18.89
CA PHE A 277 -9.00 -2.58 18.88
C PHE A 277 -9.73 -2.71 20.22
N THR A 278 -11.01 -3.06 20.19
CA THR A 278 -11.68 -3.59 21.37
C THR A 278 -10.98 -4.89 21.81
N LEU A 279 -11.21 -5.25 23.07
CA LEU A 279 -10.62 -6.41 23.72
C LEU A 279 -11.74 -7.23 24.38
N PHE A 280 -12.91 -7.32 23.76
CA PHE A 280 -14.11 -7.92 24.36
C PHE A 280 -14.26 -9.40 24.03
N GLU A 281 -13.66 -9.85 22.94
CA GLU A 281 -13.87 -11.19 22.42
C GLU A 281 -12.86 -12.18 22.99
N HIS A 282 -13.25 -13.45 22.98
CA HIS A 282 -12.45 -14.56 23.49
C HIS A 282 -11.08 -14.67 22.81
N CYS A 283 -10.98 -14.30 21.52
CA CYS A 283 -9.73 -14.30 20.78
C CYS A 283 -8.71 -13.30 21.35
N SER A 284 -9.13 -12.06 21.63
CA SER A 284 -8.27 -11.05 22.26
C SER A 284 -7.98 -11.39 23.72
N THR A 285 -8.98 -11.88 24.46
CA THR A 285 -8.80 -12.29 25.86
C THR A 285 -7.70 -13.34 25.99
N ASN A 286 -7.71 -14.36 25.11
CA ASN A 286 -6.66 -15.39 25.05
C ASN A 286 -5.29 -14.82 24.70
N LEU A 287 -5.22 -13.89 23.75
CA LEU A 287 -3.97 -13.27 23.34
C LEU A 287 -3.36 -12.44 24.48
N LEU A 288 -4.18 -11.65 25.17
CA LEU A 288 -3.74 -10.86 26.32
C LEU A 288 -3.29 -11.74 27.49
N PHE A 289 -3.93 -12.88 27.71
CA PHE A 289 -3.47 -13.85 28.71
C PHE A 289 -2.11 -14.44 28.34
N LEU A 290 -1.93 -14.91 27.10
CA LEU A 290 -0.64 -15.39 26.60
C LEU A 290 0.46 -14.35 26.80
N LEU A 291 0.22 -13.10 26.42
CA LEU A 291 1.19 -12.02 26.55
C LEU A 291 1.55 -11.76 28.03
N ASN A 292 0.57 -11.81 28.93
CA ASN A 292 0.81 -11.69 30.37
C ASN A 292 1.61 -12.86 30.97
N CYS A 293 1.58 -14.04 30.34
CA CYS A 293 2.45 -15.15 30.72
C CYS A 293 3.85 -15.07 30.09
N ALA A 294 3.99 -14.42 28.93
CA ALA A 294 5.23 -14.39 28.16
C ALA A 294 6.14 -13.18 28.45
N PHE A 295 5.59 -12.08 28.97
CA PHE A 295 6.32 -10.84 29.25
C PHE A 295 6.21 -10.46 30.72
N GLU A 296 7.20 -9.78 31.28
CA GLU A 296 7.15 -9.36 32.68
C GLU A 296 6.05 -8.31 32.95
N GLU A 297 5.91 -7.34 32.05
CA GLU A 297 4.90 -6.27 32.15
C GLU A 297 4.08 -6.17 30.87
N VAL A 298 2.77 -6.02 31.03
CA VAL A 298 1.82 -5.81 29.93
C VAL A 298 0.91 -4.64 30.26
N HIS A 299 0.78 -3.72 29.30
CA HIS A 299 -0.08 -2.55 29.40
C HIS A 299 -0.99 -2.44 28.19
N VAL A 300 -2.13 -1.79 28.36
CA VAL A 300 -2.96 -1.31 27.24
C VAL A 300 -2.92 0.21 27.27
N PHE A 301 -2.62 0.82 26.14
CA PHE A 301 -2.44 2.26 26.03
C PHE A 301 -3.16 2.80 24.81
N LYS A 302 -3.94 3.87 24.99
CA LYS A 302 -4.52 4.64 23.88
C LYS A 302 -3.83 6.01 23.84
N PRO A 303 -2.84 6.20 22.94
CA PRO A 303 -2.20 7.50 22.76
C PRO A 303 -3.23 8.61 22.54
N ALA A 304 -3.02 9.78 23.13
CA ALA A 304 -3.85 10.98 22.94
C ALA A 304 -3.98 11.36 21.45
N THR A 305 -2.93 11.06 20.68
CA THR A 305 -2.86 11.30 19.24
C THR A 305 -3.60 10.25 18.40
N SER A 306 -4.11 9.16 19.00
CA SER A 306 -5.11 8.28 18.36
C SER A 306 -6.51 8.90 18.42
N LYS A 307 -7.37 8.65 17.43
CA LYS A 307 -8.71 9.26 17.41
C LYS A 307 -9.52 8.75 18.60
N SER A 308 -9.89 9.62 19.53
CA SER A 308 -10.54 9.21 20.79
C SER A 308 -11.83 8.41 20.61
N GLY A 309 -12.59 8.63 19.52
CA GLY A 309 -13.84 7.91 19.24
C GLY A 309 -13.67 6.55 18.55
N ASN A 310 -12.46 6.16 18.12
CA ASN A 310 -12.20 4.84 17.54
C ASN A 310 -11.81 3.82 18.61
N SER A 311 -11.88 2.53 18.26
CA SER A 311 -11.54 1.45 19.18
C SER A 311 -10.04 1.13 19.22
N GLU A 312 -9.20 1.81 18.46
CA GLU A 312 -7.76 1.52 18.40
C GLU A 312 -7.07 1.81 19.75
N ALA A 313 -6.30 0.82 20.21
CA ALA A 313 -5.41 0.88 21.36
C ALA A 313 -4.14 0.05 21.06
N TYR A 314 -3.13 0.16 21.92
CA TYR A 314 -1.87 -0.56 21.77
C TYR A 314 -1.59 -1.38 23.03
N VAL A 315 -1.31 -2.67 22.84
CA VAL A 315 -0.77 -3.54 23.88
C VAL A 315 0.75 -3.36 23.89
N ILE A 316 1.28 -2.96 25.03
CA ILE A 316 2.71 -2.73 25.25
C ILE A 316 3.23 -3.83 26.16
N CYS A 317 4.07 -4.70 25.63
CA CYS A 317 4.67 -5.82 26.31
C CYS A 317 6.17 -5.54 26.53
N LEU A 318 6.63 -5.58 27.78
CA LEU A 318 8.01 -5.26 28.14
C LEU A 318 8.69 -6.48 28.75
N ARG A 319 9.98 -6.63 28.42
CA ARG A 319 10.87 -7.66 28.97
C ARG A 319 10.34 -9.07 28.74
N TYR A 320 10.48 -9.51 27.49
CA TYR A 320 10.13 -10.86 27.07
C TYR A 320 10.91 -11.90 27.88
N MET A 321 10.23 -12.89 28.45
CA MET A 321 10.84 -13.91 29.30
C MET A 321 11.64 -14.95 28.50
N GLY A 322 11.62 -14.87 27.16
CA GLY A 322 12.37 -15.74 26.26
C GLY A 322 11.54 -16.92 25.72
N ARG A 323 11.94 -17.42 24.55
CA ARG A 323 11.22 -18.45 23.79
C ARG A 323 11.12 -19.77 24.53
N GLU A 324 12.12 -20.09 25.34
CA GLU A 324 12.25 -21.31 26.13
C GLU A 324 11.08 -21.47 27.09
N SER A 325 10.58 -20.36 27.66
CA SER A 325 9.47 -20.35 28.61
C SER A 325 8.13 -20.79 27.99
N ILE A 326 7.98 -20.65 26.66
CA ILE A 326 6.73 -20.91 25.94
C ILE A 326 6.85 -21.93 24.81
N HIS A 327 8.02 -22.58 24.67
CA HIS A 327 8.39 -23.33 23.46
C HIS A 327 7.41 -24.44 23.06
N LEU A 328 6.82 -25.17 24.02
CA LEU A 328 5.84 -26.23 23.76
C LEU A 328 4.53 -25.67 23.19
N LEU A 329 4.01 -24.60 23.79
CA LEU A 329 2.83 -23.92 23.30
C LEU A 329 3.10 -23.27 21.94
N LEU A 330 4.25 -22.60 21.80
CA LEU A 330 4.64 -21.93 20.56
C LEU A 330 4.75 -22.90 19.38
N SER A 331 5.22 -24.14 19.63
CA SER A 331 5.23 -25.19 18.61
C SER A 331 3.82 -25.53 18.11
N LYS A 332 2.83 -25.60 19.00
CA LYS A 332 1.42 -25.77 18.62
C LYS A 332 0.86 -24.55 17.91
N MET A 333 1.24 -23.35 18.34
CA MET A 333 0.80 -22.12 17.69
C MET A 333 1.29 -22.04 16.24
N ILE A 334 2.52 -22.47 15.98
CA ILE A 334 3.08 -22.55 14.61
C ILE A 334 2.34 -23.58 13.76
N GLN A 335 1.97 -24.74 14.33
CA GLN A 335 1.15 -25.74 13.63
C GLN A 335 -0.24 -25.18 13.26
N ASN A 336 -0.73 -24.21 14.03
CA ASN A 336 -1.99 -23.52 13.80
C ASN A 336 -1.78 -22.09 13.24
N PHE A 337 -0.70 -21.84 12.50
CA PHE A 337 -0.39 -20.53 11.91
C PHE A 337 -1.09 -20.32 10.57
N GLY A 338 -1.91 -19.27 10.46
CA GLY A 338 -2.53 -18.83 9.22
C GLY A 338 -3.99 -18.39 9.35
N THR A 339 -4.59 -18.02 8.21
CA THR A 339 -5.95 -17.45 8.11
C THR A 339 -7.07 -18.43 8.49
N GLU A 340 -6.89 -19.74 8.28
CA GLU A 340 -7.97 -20.75 8.43
C GLU A 340 -8.13 -21.29 9.87
N LEU A 341 -7.27 -20.87 10.81
CA LEU A 341 -7.08 -21.55 12.10
C LEU A 341 -7.65 -20.80 13.32
N VAL A 342 -8.31 -19.66 13.11
CA VAL A 342 -8.95 -18.85 14.16
C VAL A 342 -10.32 -19.37 14.58
N ASN A 343 -10.76 -20.49 14.01
CA ASN A 343 -11.99 -21.13 14.45
C ASN A 343 -11.86 -21.76 15.85
N LYS A 344 -10.63 -22.08 16.28
CA LYS A 344 -10.36 -22.74 17.56
C LYS A 344 -9.68 -21.78 18.53
N ALA A 345 -10.12 -21.84 19.78
CA ALA A 345 -9.57 -21.01 20.84
C ALA A 345 -8.15 -21.45 21.25
N LEU A 346 -7.24 -20.48 21.39
CA LEU A 346 -5.89 -20.73 21.89
C LEU A 346 -5.92 -21.40 23.27
N PHE A 347 -6.78 -20.92 24.18
CA PHE A 347 -7.09 -21.60 25.43
C PHE A 347 -8.61 -21.74 25.59
N PRO A 348 -9.11 -22.87 26.11
CA PRO A 348 -10.52 -23.00 26.48
C PRO A 348 -10.92 -21.97 27.53
N GLN A 349 -12.15 -21.45 27.45
CA GLN A 349 -12.67 -20.41 28.34
C GLN A 349 -12.44 -20.69 29.84
N HIS A 350 -12.61 -21.96 30.25
CA HIS A 350 -12.53 -22.40 31.64
C HIS A 350 -11.09 -22.54 32.17
N MET A 351 -10.08 -22.41 31.30
CA MET A 351 -8.66 -22.48 31.66
C MET A 351 -8.08 -21.10 31.99
N LEU A 352 -8.81 -20.02 31.71
CA LEU A 352 -8.37 -18.67 32.04
C LEU A 352 -8.65 -18.40 33.54
N PRO A 353 -7.65 -17.98 34.33
CA PRO A 353 -7.83 -17.69 35.75
C PRO A 353 -8.87 -16.58 35.98
N GLU A 354 -9.75 -16.76 36.97
CA GLU A 354 -10.74 -15.74 37.33
C GLU A 354 -10.09 -14.41 37.72
N SER A 355 -8.91 -14.45 38.35
CA SER A 355 -8.14 -13.26 38.71
C SER A 355 -7.66 -12.47 37.48
N PHE A 356 -7.30 -13.17 36.40
CA PHE A 356 -7.00 -12.56 35.11
C PHE A 356 -8.24 -11.96 34.47
N LEU A 357 -9.32 -12.74 34.38
CA LEU A 357 -10.57 -12.30 33.75
C LEU A 357 -11.13 -11.04 34.39
N LYS A 358 -11.07 -10.95 35.73
CA LYS A 358 -11.50 -9.75 36.46
C LYS A 358 -10.70 -8.50 36.08
N ILE A 359 -9.36 -8.60 36.06
CA ILE A 359 -8.49 -7.47 35.67
C ILE A 359 -8.70 -7.10 34.21
N HIS A 360 -8.92 -8.10 33.35
CA HIS A 360 -9.22 -7.89 31.94
C HIS A 360 -10.56 -7.16 31.75
N GLU A 361 -11.61 -7.55 32.47
CA GLU A 361 -12.90 -6.85 32.49
C GLU A 361 -12.76 -5.38 32.93
N GLU A 362 -11.95 -5.11 33.96
CA GLU A 362 -11.65 -3.74 34.41
C GLU A 362 -10.95 -2.91 33.31
N CYS A 363 -9.99 -3.50 32.60
CA CYS A 363 -9.35 -2.88 31.44
C CYS A 363 -10.37 -2.55 30.34
N CYS A 364 -11.22 -3.52 29.99
CA CYS A 364 -12.24 -3.38 28.96
C CYS A 364 -13.27 -2.30 29.32
N MET A 365 -13.74 -2.28 30.57
CA MET A 365 -14.64 -1.23 31.07
C MET A 365 -14.00 0.16 31.02
N PHE A 366 -12.71 0.28 31.36
CA PHE A 366 -12.00 1.56 31.32
C PHE A 366 -12.00 2.16 29.90
N PHE A 367 -11.57 1.39 28.91
CA PHE A 367 -11.52 1.89 27.52
C PHE A 367 -12.91 2.02 26.88
N HIS A 368 -13.86 1.14 27.23
CA HIS A 368 -15.27 1.27 26.84
C HIS A 368 -15.82 2.62 27.29
N LYS A 369 -15.68 2.96 28.57
CA LYS A 369 -16.15 4.22 29.14
C LYS A 369 -15.55 5.42 28.40
N CYS A 370 -14.24 5.46 28.22
CA CYS A 370 -13.56 6.55 27.52
C CYS A 370 -14.06 6.74 26.08
N GLN A 371 -14.32 5.64 25.35
CA GLN A 371 -14.79 5.70 23.98
C GLN A 371 -16.27 6.12 23.90
N VAL A 372 -17.14 5.56 24.74
CA VAL A 372 -18.56 5.94 24.80
C VAL A 372 -18.72 7.42 25.15
N GLU A 373 -18.01 7.91 26.17
CA GLU A 373 -18.03 9.33 26.54
C GLU A 373 -17.63 10.23 25.36
N THR A 374 -16.58 9.85 24.62
CA THR A 374 -16.13 10.61 23.45
C THR A 374 -17.14 10.58 22.31
N ILE A 375 -17.73 9.43 21.99
CA ILE A 375 -18.70 9.33 20.89
C ILE A 375 -19.95 10.15 21.23
N SER A 376 -20.47 9.99 22.46
CA SER A 376 -21.63 10.74 22.93
C SER A 376 -21.39 12.25 22.96
N GLU A 377 -20.22 12.71 23.44
CA GLU A 377 -19.83 14.12 23.40
C GLU A 377 -19.82 14.65 21.95
N ASN A 378 -19.26 13.88 21.00
CA ASN A 378 -19.25 14.27 19.59
C ASN A 378 -20.63 14.32 18.97
N ILE A 379 -21.52 13.37 19.29
CA ILE A 379 -22.90 13.36 18.80
C ILE A 379 -23.63 14.61 19.30
N HIS A 380 -23.53 14.90 20.60
CA HIS A 380 -24.15 16.07 21.21
C HIS A 380 -23.65 17.38 20.57
N LEU A 381 -22.33 17.55 20.47
CA LEU A 381 -21.73 18.73 19.86
C LEU A 381 -22.02 18.85 18.35
N PHE A 382 -22.33 17.75 17.67
CA PHE A 382 -22.71 17.79 16.25
C PHE A 382 -24.11 18.37 16.07
N GLU A 383 -25.00 18.12 17.02
CA GLU A 383 -26.37 18.64 17.02
C GLU A 383 -26.43 20.10 17.48
N CYS A 384 -25.64 20.45 18.50
CA CYS A 384 -25.59 21.79 19.07
C CYS A 384 -24.18 22.09 19.59
N MET A 385 -23.45 22.97 18.91
CA MET A 385 -22.18 23.52 19.39
C MET A 385 -22.27 25.04 19.49
N GLU A 386 -22.17 25.56 20.71
CA GLU A 386 -22.19 27.01 20.96
C GLU A 386 -20.79 27.63 20.83
N GLU A 387 -20.72 28.96 20.65
CA GLU A 387 -19.44 29.68 20.53
C GLU A 387 -18.52 29.48 21.75
N VAL A 388 -19.11 29.33 22.95
CA VAL A 388 -18.37 29.10 24.20
C VAL A 388 -17.67 27.73 24.18
N GLU A 389 -18.36 26.70 23.71
CA GLU A 389 -17.81 25.34 23.57
C GLU A 389 -16.71 25.33 22.50
N GLN A 390 -16.95 25.99 21.38
CA GLN A 390 -15.96 26.14 20.31
C GLN A 390 -14.69 26.84 20.83
N ALA A 391 -14.83 27.89 21.64
CA ALA A 391 -13.71 28.58 22.27
C ALA A 391 -12.98 27.67 23.29
N LYS A 392 -13.71 26.91 24.12
CA LYS A 392 -13.12 25.95 25.05
C LYS A 392 -12.32 24.87 24.32
N LEU A 393 -12.89 24.26 23.28
CA LEU A 393 -12.24 23.25 22.45
C LEU A 393 -10.96 23.78 21.80
N ASN A 394 -10.97 25.02 21.30
CA ASN A 394 -9.77 25.63 20.76
C ASN A 394 -8.66 25.77 21.79
N LYS A 395 -8.98 26.19 23.03
CA LYS A 395 -8.00 26.26 24.12
C LYS A 395 -7.48 24.88 24.53
N LEU A 396 -8.35 23.87 24.60
CA LEU A 396 -7.94 22.48 24.84
C LEU A 396 -6.97 22.00 23.76
N ARG A 397 -7.26 22.29 22.48
CA ARG A 397 -6.40 21.90 21.36
C ARG A 397 -5.03 22.59 21.39
N ASP A 398 -4.98 23.85 21.81
CA ASP A 398 -3.71 24.57 21.98
C ASP A 398 -2.93 24.03 23.18
N CYS A 399 -3.61 23.78 24.32
CA CYS A 399 -3.01 23.15 25.48
C CYS A 399 -2.45 21.75 25.18
N ALA A 400 -3.16 20.95 24.39
CA ALA A 400 -2.71 19.61 23.99
C ALA A 400 -1.39 19.64 23.21
N VAL A 401 -1.18 20.66 22.36
CA VAL A 401 0.07 20.87 21.64
C VAL A 401 1.21 21.16 22.61
N GLU A 402 1.02 22.14 23.48
CA GLU A 402 2.02 22.54 24.48
C GLU A 402 2.38 21.37 25.40
N PHE A 403 1.36 20.64 25.87
CA PHE A 403 1.52 19.47 26.73
C PHE A 403 2.28 18.34 26.01
N PHE A 404 1.95 18.05 24.75
CA PHE A 404 2.63 17.04 23.94
C PHE A 404 4.12 17.38 23.75
N MET A 405 4.42 18.63 23.38
CA MET A 405 5.79 19.10 23.14
C MET A 405 6.63 19.05 24.41
N GLN A 406 6.07 19.48 25.55
CA GLN A 406 6.75 19.44 26.85
C GLN A 406 6.93 18.02 27.37
N ARG A 407 5.85 17.25 27.50
CA ARG A 407 5.87 15.93 28.14
C ARG A 407 6.78 14.95 27.40
N LEU A 408 6.77 15.01 26.07
CA LEU A 408 7.58 14.12 25.23
C LEU A 408 8.96 14.70 24.91
N HIS A 409 9.31 15.88 25.44
CA HIS A 409 10.59 16.56 25.23
C HIS A 409 11.00 16.66 23.75
N LEU A 410 10.02 16.94 22.88
CA LEU A 410 10.21 16.89 21.43
C LEU A 410 11.18 17.96 20.95
N LYS A 411 12.19 17.53 20.19
CA LYS A 411 13.24 18.41 19.65
C LYS A 411 13.35 18.23 18.14
N PRO A 412 13.59 19.31 17.39
CA PRO A 412 13.79 19.18 15.97
C PRO A 412 15.09 18.42 15.64
N ILE A 413 15.05 17.61 14.58
CA ILE A 413 16.25 16.98 14.02
C ILE A 413 16.62 17.60 12.67
N ALA A 414 17.91 17.65 12.37
CA ALA A 414 18.39 18.08 11.06
C ALA A 414 18.00 17.05 9.98
N ARG A 415 17.74 17.51 8.75
CA ARG A 415 17.41 16.63 7.61
C ARG A 415 18.48 15.58 7.29
N ASN A 416 19.73 15.83 7.65
CA ASN A 416 20.81 14.84 7.51
C ASN A 416 20.66 13.63 8.43
N ASN A 417 19.81 13.74 9.46
CA ASN A 417 19.48 12.67 10.40
C ASN A 417 18.19 11.92 10.01
N TRP A 418 17.52 12.31 8.93
CA TRP A 418 16.43 11.54 8.36
C TRP A 418 16.97 10.23 7.76
N LEU A 419 16.11 9.22 7.69
CA LEU A 419 16.39 7.96 7.00
C LEU A 419 16.57 8.26 5.50
N VAL A 420 15.67 9.04 4.91
CA VAL A 420 15.71 9.43 3.49
C VAL A 420 16.25 10.85 3.35
N LYS A 421 17.56 10.95 3.12
CA LYS A 421 18.25 12.25 2.97
C LYS A 421 17.80 13.00 1.71
N LYS A 422 17.67 12.28 0.59
CA LYS A 422 17.23 12.79 -0.70
C LYS A 422 16.24 11.80 -1.29
N PRO A 423 14.92 12.07 -1.25
CA PRO A 423 13.96 11.18 -1.85
C PRO A 423 14.12 11.25 -3.38
N GLN A 424 14.35 10.11 -4.02
CA GLN A 424 14.59 10.01 -5.47
C GLN A 424 13.63 9.04 -6.16
N THR A 425 12.98 8.17 -5.40
CA THR A 425 12.13 7.07 -5.89
C THR A 425 10.79 7.03 -5.15
N GLY A 426 9.76 6.51 -5.82
CA GLY A 426 8.48 6.12 -5.22
C GLY A 426 7.27 6.75 -5.91
N CYS A 427 6.20 5.96 -6.04
CA CYS A 427 4.96 6.39 -6.69
C CYS A 427 4.27 7.52 -5.91
N SER A 428 4.39 7.47 -4.59
CA SER A 428 3.66 8.35 -3.68
C SER A 428 4.22 9.77 -3.58
N MET A 429 5.34 10.05 -4.26
CA MET A 429 5.94 11.38 -4.30
C MET A 429 5.24 12.34 -5.27
N ASN A 430 4.49 11.82 -6.26
CA ASN A 430 3.86 12.67 -7.27
C ASN A 430 2.42 13.00 -6.85
N ALA A 431 2.21 14.23 -6.39
CA ALA A 431 0.88 14.70 -5.99
C ALA A 431 -0.15 14.68 -7.16
N LYS A 432 0.32 14.60 -8.41
CA LYS A 432 -0.54 14.41 -9.59
C LYS A 432 -1.27 13.06 -9.59
N TRP A 433 -0.69 12.04 -8.95
CA TRP A 433 -1.12 10.64 -9.02
C TRP A 433 -1.92 10.19 -7.80
N PHE A 434 -1.97 11.01 -6.76
CA PHE A 434 -2.99 10.87 -5.73
C PHE A 434 -4.27 11.53 -6.22
N GLY A 435 -5.12 10.73 -6.86
CA GLY A 435 -6.50 11.10 -7.14
C GLY A 435 -7.22 11.53 -5.85
N GLN A 436 -8.17 12.46 -5.98
CA GLN A 436 -9.13 12.75 -4.93
C GLN A 436 -9.80 11.42 -4.56
N ARG A 437 -9.51 10.85 -3.38
CA ARG A 437 -10.31 9.75 -2.82
C ARG A 437 -11.76 10.17 -2.98
N ASN A 438 -12.54 9.32 -3.66
CA ASN A 438 -13.90 9.62 -4.12
C ASN A 438 -14.67 10.47 -3.10
N LYS A 439 -14.96 11.72 -3.48
CA LYS A 439 -15.90 12.64 -2.82
C LYS A 439 -17.36 12.15 -2.93
N TYR A 440 -17.59 10.91 -3.33
CA TYR A 440 -18.91 10.36 -3.68
C TYR A 440 -19.54 9.54 -2.58
N PHE A 441 -18.92 9.41 -1.41
CA PHE A 441 -19.50 8.63 -0.34
C PHE A 441 -20.32 9.50 0.61
N SER A 442 -21.63 9.29 0.52
CA SER A 442 -22.61 9.68 1.54
C SER A 442 -22.57 8.66 2.72
N THR A 443 -23.58 8.61 3.58
CA THR A 443 -23.60 7.90 4.89
C THR A 443 -23.16 6.43 4.84
N TYR A 444 -22.87 5.81 6.00
CA TYR A 444 -22.54 4.37 6.06
C TYR A 444 -23.64 3.50 5.43
N ASN A 445 -24.91 3.82 5.71
CA ASN A 445 -26.05 3.10 5.16
C ASN A 445 -26.15 3.23 3.64
N GLU A 446 -25.85 4.40 3.07
CA GLU A 446 -25.81 4.57 1.61
C GLU A 446 -24.68 3.74 0.98
N ARG A 447 -23.49 3.71 1.59
CA ARG A 447 -22.41 2.82 1.12
C ARG A 447 -22.81 1.35 1.16
N LYS A 448 -23.54 0.92 2.19
CA LYS A 448 -24.09 -0.45 2.26
C LYS A 448 -25.06 -0.74 1.14
N VAL A 449 -25.91 0.22 0.77
CA VAL A 449 -26.75 0.09 -0.42
C VAL A 449 -25.89 0.01 -1.69
N LEU A 450 -24.83 0.81 -1.83
CA LEU A 450 -23.91 0.75 -2.98
C LEU A 450 -23.22 -0.60 -3.13
N GLU A 451 -22.77 -1.20 -2.02
CA GLU A 451 -22.17 -2.53 -2.00
C GLU A 451 -23.15 -3.62 -2.48
N THR A 452 -24.46 -3.42 -2.31
CA THR A 452 -25.48 -4.35 -2.83
C THR A 452 -25.80 -4.15 -4.31
N LEU A 453 -25.38 -3.04 -4.93
CA LEU A 453 -25.64 -2.79 -6.35
C LEU A 453 -24.74 -3.63 -7.22
N THR A 454 -25.36 -4.30 -8.19
CA THR A 454 -24.67 -4.93 -9.31
C THR A 454 -24.00 -3.87 -10.20
N TRP A 455 -23.00 -4.29 -10.97
CA TRP A 455 -22.32 -3.42 -11.93
C TRP A 455 -23.32 -2.75 -12.90
N ASN A 456 -24.31 -3.49 -13.41
CA ASN A 456 -25.35 -2.95 -14.30
C ASN A 456 -26.17 -1.85 -13.64
N GLU A 457 -26.52 -2.00 -12.36
CA GLU A 457 -27.24 -0.96 -11.61
C GLU A 457 -26.36 0.27 -11.36
N LYS A 458 -25.05 0.09 -11.14
CA LYS A 458 -24.09 1.19 -11.05
C LYS A 458 -23.97 1.95 -12.38
N VAL A 459 -23.91 1.24 -13.51
CA VAL A 459 -23.92 1.85 -14.85
C VAL A 459 -25.22 2.61 -15.09
N ALA A 460 -26.38 2.01 -14.81
CA ALA A 460 -27.70 2.63 -15.02
C ALA A 460 -27.91 3.88 -14.16
N LYS A 461 -27.37 3.90 -12.93
CA LYS A 461 -27.40 5.06 -12.03
C LYS A 461 -26.31 6.10 -12.34
N GLY A 462 -25.47 5.86 -13.33
CA GLY A 462 -24.48 6.80 -13.83
C GLY A 462 -23.19 6.94 -13.01
N TYR A 463 -22.85 5.94 -12.18
CA TYR A 463 -21.62 5.96 -11.36
C TYR A 463 -20.34 6.07 -12.22
N PHE A 464 -20.39 5.52 -13.44
CA PHE A 464 -19.29 5.54 -14.39
C PHE A 464 -19.46 6.59 -15.51
N ASN A 465 -20.44 7.51 -15.41
CA ASN A 465 -20.76 8.46 -16.49
C ASN A 465 -19.57 9.34 -16.86
N HIS A 466 -18.80 9.82 -15.88
CA HIS A 466 -17.61 10.61 -16.16
C HIS A 466 -16.58 9.88 -17.05
N TRP A 467 -16.49 8.55 -16.96
CA TRP A 467 -15.68 7.73 -17.87
C TRP A 467 -16.37 7.46 -19.20
N ALA A 468 -17.68 7.24 -19.18
CA ALA A 468 -18.49 7.02 -20.38
C ALA A 468 -18.55 8.26 -21.30
N GLU A 469 -18.44 9.45 -20.72
CA GLU A 469 -18.48 10.75 -21.43
C GLU A 469 -17.07 11.26 -21.80
N GLU A 470 -16.01 10.71 -21.21
CA GLU A 470 -14.60 11.01 -21.57
C GLU A 470 -14.26 10.34 -22.91
N HIS A 471 -14.73 10.93 -24.01
CA HIS A 471 -14.39 10.48 -25.36
C HIS A 471 -12.89 10.66 -25.65
N SER A 472 -12.29 9.69 -26.32
CA SER A 472 -10.90 9.76 -26.79
C SER A 472 -10.81 10.74 -27.97
N LEU A 473 -10.57 12.02 -27.64
CA LEU A 473 -10.30 13.10 -28.57
C LEU A 473 -8.78 13.35 -28.53
N ASN A 474 -8.06 13.13 -29.63
CA ASN A 474 -6.59 13.25 -29.80
C ASN A 474 -5.70 12.07 -29.36
N ASN A 475 -4.49 12.02 -29.93
CA ASN A 475 -3.41 11.11 -29.52
C ASN A 475 -2.77 11.57 -28.20
N VAL A 476 -3.20 10.99 -27.08
CA VAL A 476 -2.74 11.34 -25.71
C VAL A 476 -1.21 11.27 -25.56
N GLY A 477 -0.56 10.31 -26.23
CA GLY A 477 0.90 10.15 -26.12
C GLY A 477 1.71 11.26 -26.81
N LYS A 478 1.12 12.09 -27.67
CA LYS A 478 1.81 13.21 -28.31
C LYS A 478 2.41 14.21 -27.30
N MET A 479 1.84 14.29 -26.10
CA MET A 479 2.33 15.15 -25.02
C MET A 479 3.29 14.42 -24.04
N CYS A 480 3.43 13.10 -24.16
CA CYS A 480 4.18 12.24 -23.25
C CYS A 480 5.35 11.58 -23.98
N VAL A 481 6.47 12.31 -24.10
CA VAL A 481 7.70 11.83 -24.74
C VAL A 481 8.75 11.54 -23.67
N LEU A 482 9.15 10.27 -23.60
CA LEU A 482 10.24 9.78 -22.78
C LEU A 482 11.55 9.86 -23.59
N GLU A 483 12.36 10.86 -23.28
CA GLU A 483 13.68 11.02 -23.90
C GLU A 483 14.73 10.15 -23.22
N GLY A 484 15.29 9.21 -23.98
CA GLY A 484 16.39 8.37 -23.58
C GLY A 484 17.69 9.14 -23.42
N SER A 485 18.37 8.89 -22.31
CA SER A 485 19.79 9.24 -22.14
C SER A 485 20.68 8.04 -22.51
N SER A 486 21.96 8.25 -22.80
CA SER A 486 22.92 7.15 -22.91
C SER A 486 23.10 6.54 -21.51
N CYS A 487 22.21 5.62 -21.13
CA CYS A 487 22.29 4.93 -19.84
C CYS A 487 23.39 3.88 -19.89
N ASN A 488 24.34 3.95 -18.95
CA ASN A 488 25.16 2.79 -18.63
C ASN A 488 24.24 1.76 -17.98
N LEU A 489 23.78 0.79 -18.76
CA LEU A 489 23.00 -0.34 -18.29
C LEU A 489 23.90 -1.26 -17.46
N GLU A 490 23.98 -1.04 -16.14
CA GLU A 490 24.69 -1.92 -15.21
C GLU A 490 23.85 -3.19 -14.89
N CYS A 491 23.57 -4.00 -15.91
CA CYS A 491 22.75 -5.20 -15.77
C CYS A 491 23.37 -6.26 -14.85
N SER A 492 24.65 -6.12 -14.46
CA SER A 492 25.30 -6.96 -13.45
C SER A 492 24.66 -6.85 -12.06
N LEU A 493 23.90 -5.79 -11.79
CA LEU A 493 23.17 -5.60 -10.54
C LEU A 493 21.72 -6.09 -10.62
N TRP A 494 21.28 -6.57 -11.78
CA TRP A 494 19.91 -7.04 -11.97
C TRP A 494 19.79 -8.51 -11.56
N TYR A 495 18.60 -8.87 -11.10
CA TYR A 495 18.25 -10.24 -10.74
C TYR A 495 16.85 -10.55 -11.25
N VAL A 496 16.64 -11.83 -11.54
CA VAL A 496 15.32 -12.34 -11.90
C VAL A 496 14.61 -12.76 -10.62
N LEU A 497 13.41 -12.23 -10.41
CA LEU A 497 12.51 -12.65 -9.36
C LEU A 497 11.45 -13.58 -9.95
N GLU A 498 11.50 -14.84 -9.54
CA GLU A 498 10.46 -15.82 -9.78
C GLU A 498 9.46 -15.81 -8.63
N GLY A 499 8.18 -16.02 -8.95
CA GLY A 499 7.13 -16.16 -7.96
C GLY A 499 5.95 -16.94 -8.50
N LYS A 500 4.93 -17.17 -7.68
CA LYS A 500 3.71 -17.87 -8.14
C LYS A 500 3.08 -17.13 -9.32
N ARG A 501 2.46 -17.88 -10.23
CA ARG A 501 1.66 -17.28 -11.31
C ARG A 501 0.62 -16.32 -10.74
N LEU A 502 0.52 -15.14 -11.34
CA LEU A 502 -0.47 -14.15 -10.92
C LEU A 502 -1.87 -14.72 -11.17
N PRO A 503 -2.78 -14.66 -10.19
CA PRO A 503 -4.18 -15.04 -10.41
C PRO A 503 -4.98 -13.91 -11.07
N VAL A 504 -4.58 -12.66 -10.83
CA VAL A 504 -5.20 -11.42 -11.32
C VAL A 504 -4.23 -10.26 -11.06
N VAL A 505 -4.28 -9.22 -11.90
CA VAL A 505 -3.64 -7.93 -11.64
C VAL A 505 -4.66 -7.03 -10.94
N LYS A 506 -4.54 -6.93 -9.62
CA LYS A 506 -5.39 -6.08 -8.76
C LYS A 506 -4.82 -4.69 -8.56
N CYS A 507 -3.50 -4.58 -8.48
CA CYS A 507 -2.81 -3.30 -8.28
C CYS A 507 -1.63 -3.16 -9.24
N SER A 508 -1.21 -1.92 -9.46
CA SER A 508 0.00 -1.60 -10.20
C SER A 508 0.60 -0.31 -9.64
N PRO A 509 1.92 -0.26 -9.39
CA PRO A 509 2.59 1.01 -9.07
C PRO A 509 2.60 1.98 -10.25
N PHE A 510 2.23 1.53 -11.44
CA PHE A 510 2.30 2.26 -12.70
C PHE A 510 0.92 2.74 -13.18
N CYS A 511 -0.13 2.66 -12.35
CA CYS A 511 -1.49 3.08 -12.70
C CYS A 511 -2.25 3.56 -11.46
N ASP A 512 -3.26 4.40 -11.66
CA ASP A 512 -4.19 4.75 -10.59
C ASP A 512 -4.97 3.51 -10.14
N GLY A 513 -4.94 3.22 -8.83
CA GLY A 513 -5.57 2.05 -8.26
C GLY A 513 -7.09 2.03 -8.43
N GLN A 514 -7.76 3.19 -8.35
CA GLN A 514 -9.21 3.27 -8.50
C GLN A 514 -9.63 3.03 -9.95
N VAL A 515 -8.87 3.55 -10.91
CA VAL A 515 -9.12 3.31 -12.34
C VAL A 515 -8.94 1.83 -12.67
N LEU A 516 -7.88 1.19 -12.16
CA LEU A 516 -7.64 -0.25 -12.37
C LEU A 516 -8.71 -1.11 -11.68
N GLU A 517 -9.16 -0.75 -10.48
CA GLU A 517 -10.26 -1.42 -9.78
C GLU A 517 -11.57 -1.35 -10.59
N ASN A 518 -11.95 -0.17 -11.06
CA ASN A 518 -13.14 0.01 -11.89
C ASN A 518 -13.04 -0.78 -13.21
N LEU A 519 -11.86 -0.79 -13.83
CA LEU A 519 -11.60 -1.59 -15.03
C LEU A 519 -11.73 -3.09 -14.75
N ASN A 520 -11.19 -3.57 -13.62
CA ASN A 520 -11.33 -4.96 -13.20
C ASN A 520 -12.80 -5.34 -12.95
N GLU A 521 -13.59 -4.47 -12.32
CA GLU A 521 -15.03 -4.68 -12.13
C GLU A 521 -15.74 -4.83 -13.48
N ALA A 522 -15.48 -3.92 -14.42
CA ALA A 522 -16.06 -3.92 -15.76
C ALA A 522 -15.64 -5.15 -16.60
N MET A 523 -14.35 -5.51 -16.55
CA MET A 523 -13.79 -6.67 -17.25
C MET A 523 -14.35 -8.00 -16.73
N ASN A 524 -14.58 -8.11 -15.42
CA ASN A 524 -15.12 -9.32 -14.81
C ASN A 524 -16.53 -9.65 -15.32
N GLU A 525 -17.39 -8.66 -15.52
CA GLU A 525 -18.73 -8.87 -16.09
C GLU A 525 -18.68 -9.27 -17.57
N LEU A 526 -17.71 -8.75 -18.32
CA LEU A 526 -17.48 -9.15 -19.71
C LEU A 526 -16.98 -10.60 -19.82
N VAL A 527 -16.06 -11.02 -18.94
CA VAL A 527 -15.52 -12.39 -18.89
C VAL A 527 -16.60 -13.41 -18.50
N LYS A 528 -17.51 -13.06 -17.58
CA LYS A 528 -18.65 -13.91 -17.17
C LYS A 528 -19.71 -14.10 -18.26
N GLY A 529 -19.59 -13.44 -19.42
CA GLY A 529 -20.44 -13.68 -20.59
C GLY A 529 -21.86 -13.10 -20.49
N LYS A 530 -22.13 -12.18 -19.55
CA LYS A 530 -23.43 -11.48 -19.48
C LYS A 530 -23.61 -10.45 -20.59
N LEU A 531 -22.51 -9.91 -21.13
CA LEU A 531 -22.52 -9.07 -22.32
C LEU A 531 -22.71 -9.97 -23.57
N ARG A 532 -23.88 -9.93 -24.21
CA ARG A 532 -24.19 -10.81 -25.35
C ARG A 532 -23.31 -10.44 -26.57
N SER A 533 -22.34 -11.31 -26.81
CA SER A 533 -21.39 -11.34 -27.94
C SER A 533 -20.19 -10.40 -27.84
N ARG A 534 -18.99 -11.02 -27.91
CA ARG A 534 -17.68 -10.38 -28.08
C ARG A 534 -17.57 -9.57 -29.39
N SER A 535 -18.56 -9.69 -30.29
CA SER A 535 -18.71 -8.96 -31.55
C SER A 535 -19.49 -7.64 -31.45
N MET A 536 -19.91 -7.22 -30.24
CA MET A 536 -20.71 -6.01 -29.99
C MET A 536 -20.04 -4.98 -29.05
N LEU A 537 -18.71 -4.95 -28.93
CA LEU A 537 -18.05 -3.70 -28.50
C LEU A 537 -18.05 -2.78 -29.72
N TRP A 538 -19.11 -2.00 -29.90
CA TRP A 538 -19.25 -1.09 -31.05
C TRP A 538 -18.20 0.03 -30.96
N THR A 539 -17.78 0.54 -32.11
CA THR A 539 -16.96 1.76 -32.19
C THR A 539 -17.74 2.94 -31.61
N CYS A 540 -17.18 3.62 -30.61
CA CYS A 540 -17.72 4.89 -30.15
C CYS A 540 -17.71 5.91 -31.30
N HIS A 541 -18.88 6.35 -31.78
CA HIS A 541 -18.98 7.31 -32.88
C HIS A 541 -18.40 8.69 -32.54
N SER A 542 -18.23 9.00 -31.26
CA SER A 542 -17.64 10.24 -30.77
C SER A 542 -16.13 10.15 -30.53
N CYS A 543 -15.54 8.94 -30.53
CA CYS A 543 -14.09 8.79 -30.40
C CYS A 543 -13.42 8.87 -31.77
N GLU A 544 -12.28 9.54 -31.84
CA GLU A 544 -11.51 9.64 -33.08
C GLU A 544 -10.78 8.31 -33.38
N VAL A 545 -10.97 7.80 -34.59
CA VAL A 545 -10.16 6.72 -35.14
C VAL A 545 -8.80 7.29 -35.49
N LEU A 546 -7.75 6.91 -34.75
CA LEU A 546 -6.37 7.32 -35.05
C LEU A 546 -5.85 6.48 -36.24
N PRO A 547 -5.72 7.05 -37.45
CA PRO A 547 -5.26 6.30 -38.61
C PRO A 547 -3.77 5.98 -38.48
N GLY A 548 -3.33 4.85 -39.05
CA GLY A 548 -1.92 4.46 -39.05
C GLY A 548 -0.99 5.54 -39.64
N GLU A 549 -1.48 6.34 -40.60
CA GLU A 549 -0.75 7.46 -41.18
C GLU A 549 -0.36 8.54 -40.16
N LEU A 550 -1.22 8.83 -39.17
CA LEU A 550 -0.91 9.81 -38.11
C LEU A 550 0.14 9.27 -37.14
N VAL A 551 0.09 7.96 -36.84
CA VAL A 551 1.11 7.29 -36.03
C VAL A 551 2.47 7.34 -36.74
N LEU A 552 2.49 7.05 -38.04
CA LEU A 552 3.69 7.17 -38.86
C LEU A 552 4.20 8.62 -38.96
N ALA A 553 3.30 9.59 -39.11
CA ALA A 553 3.67 11.01 -39.17
C ALA A 553 4.33 11.49 -37.86
N GLU A 554 3.91 10.95 -36.72
CA GLU A 554 4.51 11.22 -35.42
C GLU A 554 5.90 10.62 -35.28
N VAL A 555 6.10 9.37 -35.72
CA VAL A 555 7.44 8.76 -35.81
C VAL A 555 8.36 9.59 -36.71
N SER A 556 7.89 10.01 -37.89
CA SER A 556 8.62 10.88 -38.80
C SER A 556 8.91 12.27 -38.22
N ALA A 557 8.04 12.80 -37.36
CA ALA A 557 8.27 14.09 -36.69
C ALA A 557 9.37 13.97 -35.61
N LEU A 558 9.30 12.95 -34.76
CA LEU A 558 10.31 12.69 -33.72
C LEU A 558 11.69 12.38 -34.32
N SER A 559 11.73 11.65 -35.43
CA SER A 559 12.97 11.32 -36.15
C SER A 559 13.67 12.58 -36.70
N ARG A 560 12.90 13.53 -37.26
CA ARG A 560 13.44 14.83 -37.73
C ARG A 560 14.04 15.66 -36.61
N SER A 561 13.38 15.69 -35.44
CA SER A 561 13.92 16.36 -34.26
C SER A 561 15.25 15.77 -33.77
N ASP A 562 15.47 14.45 -33.93
CA ASP A 562 16.76 13.82 -33.59
C ASP A 562 17.89 14.23 -34.56
N GLN A 563 17.60 14.32 -35.86
CA GLN A 563 18.57 14.74 -36.88
C GLN A 563 19.06 16.17 -36.69
N GLU A 564 18.18 17.10 -36.28
CA GLU A 564 18.53 18.49 -35.99
C GLU A 564 19.46 18.62 -34.76
N VAL A 565 19.34 17.72 -33.78
CA VAL A 565 20.14 17.75 -32.55
C VAL A 565 21.55 17.18 -32.75
N LEU A 566 21.72 16.18 -33.62
CA LEU A 566 23.00 15.50 -33.80
C LEU A 566 23.99 16.23 -34.73
N ASN A 567 23.57 17.24 -35.51
CA ASN A 567 24.42 17.95 -36.48
C ASN A 567 25.21 17.02 -37.44
N GLU A 568 24.79 15.76 -37.53
CA GLU A 568 25.39 14.70 -38.35
C GLU A 568 24.57 14.57 -39.63
N ARG A 569 25.22 14.67 -40.79
CA ARG A 569 24.62 14.30 -42.09
C ARG A 569 24.46 12.77 -42.14
N ARG A 570 23.47 12.22 -41.45
CA ARG A 570 23.02 10.83 -41.65
C ARG A 570 22.20 10.74 -42.94
N SER A 571 22.07 9.54 -43.51
CA SER A 571 21.23 9.34 -44.68
C SER A 571 19.81 9.81 -44.38
N ASP A 572 19.19 10.51 -45.32
CA ASP A 572 17.81 11.00 -45.18
C ASP A 572 16.79 9.86 -44.97
N GLN A 573 17.16 8.59 -45.11
CA GLN A 573 16.28 7.43 -44.94
C GLN A 573 16.60 6.64 -43.67
N PHE A 574 15.57 6.33 -42.89
CA PHE A 574 15.61 5.39 -41.76
C PHE A 574 14.55 4.29 -41.93
N LYS A 575 14.74 3.14 -41.27
CA LYS A 575 13.79 2.04 -41.31
C LYS A 575 12.87 2.08 -40.08
N CYS A 576 11.59 1.82 -40.29
CA CYS A 576 10.58 1.67 -39.24
C CYS A 576 10.06 0.23 -39.25
N LEU A 577 10.40 -0.54 -38.21
CA LEU A 577 9.82 -1.86 -37.98
C LEU A 577 8.44 -1.71 -37.34
N VAL A 578 7.44 -2.34 -37.93
CA VAL A 578 6.07 -2.32 -37.39
C VAL A 578 5.62 -3.74 -37.10
N VAL A 579 5.31 -4.04 -35.84
CA VAL A 579 4.85 -5.35 -35.37
C VAL A 579 3.32 -5.36 -35.35
N ASP A 580 2.68 -6.36 -35.98
CA ASP A 580 1.25 -6.71 -35.89
C ASP A 580 0.23 -5.55 -35.82
N PHE A 581 0.49 -4.44 -36.51
CA PHE A 581 -0.34 -3.25 -36.43
C PHE A 581 -1.43 -3.26 -37.53
N PRO A 582 -2.72 -3.10 -37.19
CA PRO A 582 -3.79 -3.19 -38.17
C PRO A 582 -3.77 -2.02 -39.17
N SER A 583 -3.99 -2.36 -40.46
CA SER A 583 -4.25 -1.43 -41.58
C SER A 583 -3.35 -0.19 -41.66
N LEU A 584 -2.06 -0.40 -41.86
CA LEU A 584 -1.26 0.51 -42.69
C LEU A 584 -1.60 0.12 -44.14
N GLY A 585 -2.37 0.92 -44.87
CA GLY A 585 -2.78 0.60 -46.25
C GLY A 585 -1.60 0.54 -47.24
N ASP A 586 -1.82 0.90 -48.52
CA ASP A 586 -0.77 1.08 -49.54
C ASP A 586 0.18 2.27 -49.23
N THR A 587 0.47 2.52 -47.95
CA THR A 587 1.29 3.62 -47.42
C THR A 587 2.80 3.32 -47.55
N GLU A 588 3.22 2.68 -48.65
CA GLU A 588 4.62 2.29 -48.89
C GLU A 588 5.60 3.48 -49.04
N ARG A 589 5.13 4.74 -49.00
CA ARG A 589 5.99 5.90 -49.31
C ARG A 589 5.67 7.12 -48.45
N GLN A 590 6.06 7.08 -47.18
CA GLN A 590 6.44 8.31 -46.47
C GLN A 590 7.82 8.73 -47.03
N PRO A 591 8.03 10.00 -47.44
CA PRO A 591 9.37 10.46 -47.81
C PRO A 591 10.27 10.23 -46.59
N ASN A 592 11.45 9.63 -46.80
CA ASN A 592 12.48 9.42 -45.78
C ASN A 592 12.28 8.25 -44.77
N MET A 593 11.24 7.40 -44.92
CA MET A 593 11.02 6.25 -44.03
C MET A 593 10.71 4.95 -44.81
N GLU A 594 11.51 3.90 -44.60
CA GLU A 594 11.24 2.55 -45.12
C GLU A 594 10.45 1.75 -44.07
N ILE A 595 9.23 1.33 -44.42
CA ILE A 595 8.37 0.55 -43.51
C ILE A 595 8.60 -0.93 -43.76
N LYS A 596 8.96 -1.66 -42.69
CA LYS A 596 9.06 -3.13 -42.74
C LYS A 596 8.10 -3.73 -41.71
N LEU A 597 7.10 -4.45 -42.24
CA LEU A 597 6.14 -5.19 -41.43
C LEU A 597 6.78 -6.47 -40.87
N LEU A 598 6.58 -6.72 -39.59
CA LEU A 598 6.91 -7.95 -38.92
C LEU A 598 5.60 -8.63 -38.52
N ASP A 599 5.30 -9.75 -39.17
CA ASP A 599 4.20 -10.65 -38.80
C ASP A 599 4.69 -11.55 -37.67
N TRP A 600 4.29 -11.23 -36.45
CA TRP A 600 4.51 -12.04 -35.27
C TRP A 600 3.18 -12.73 -34.98
N ALA A 601 3.13 -14.07 -34.96
CA ALA A 601 1.86 -14.78 -34.79
C ALA A 601 1.14 -14.27 -33.54
N THR A 602 0.08 -13.50 -33.79
CA THR A 602 -0.57 -12.49 -32.92
C THR A 602 -0.20 -12.59 -31.44
N LEU A 603 0.28 -11.49 -30.85
CA LEU A 603 0.08 -11.22 -29.42
C LEU A 603 -1.43 -11.28 -29.15
N THR A 604 -1.98 -12.49 -28.97
CA THR A 604 -3.42 -12.72 -29.00
C THR A 604 -4.01 -12.10 -27.75
N PHE A 605 -4.70 -10.98 -27.94
CA PHE A 605 -5.49 -10.36 -26.90
C PHE A 605 -6.53 -11.35 -26.38
N SER A 606 -6.37 -11.81 -25.15
CA SER A 606 -7.42 -12.51 -24.42
C SER A 606 -7.99 -11.59 -23.36
N PHE A 607 -9.32 -11.46 -23.32
CA PHE A 607 -10.00 -10.82 -22.20
C PHE A 607 -9.66 -11.57 -20.92
N SER A 608 -8.79 -10.99 -20.12
CA SER A 608 -8.28 -11.57 -18.89
C SER A 608 -8.02 -10.45 -17.90
N LEU A 609 -8.30 -10.74 -16.63
CA LEU A 609 -7.91 -9.87 -15.52
C LEU A 609 -6.39 -9.92 -15.26
N LEU A 610 -5.63 -10.70 -16.06
CA LEU A 610 -4.17 -10.71 -16.04
C LEU A 610 -3.56 -9.61 -16.91
N TYR A 611 -4.26 -9.10 -17.93
CA TYR A 611 -3.73 -8.12 -18.88
C TYR A 611 -2.32 -8.50 -19.41
N ASP A 612 -1.29 -7.69 -19.16
CA ASP A 612 0.11 -7.94 -19.50
C ASP A 612 0.85 -8.89 -18.53
N GLY A 613 0.15 -9.44 -17.54
CA GLY A 613 0.65 -10.40 -16.55
C GLY A 613 0.50 -11.88 -16.94
N GLU A 614 -0.07 -12.18 -18.10
CA GLU A 614 -0.17 -13.54 -18.64
C GLU A 614 1.23 -14.06 -19.06
N PRO A 615 1.74 -15.17 -18.48
CA PRO A 615 3.10 -15.68 -18.78
C PRO A 615 3.41 -15.87 -20.26
N LYS A 616 2.45 -16.38 -21.04
CA LYS A 616 2.62 -16.58 -22.49
C LYS A 616 2.79 -15.26 -23.23
N TYR A 617 1.98 -14.26 -22.86
CA TYR A 617 2.08 -12.91 -23.43
C TYR A 617 3.43 -12.29 -23.11
N GLN A 618 3.87 -12.38 -21.85
CA GLN A 618 5.16 -11.85 -21.40
C GLN A 618 6.34 -12.46 -22.18
N GLN A 619 6.32 -13.78 -22.40
CA GLN A 619 7.35 -14.45 -23.20
C GLN A 619 7.32 -14.00 -24.65
N GLN A 620 6.14 -14.01 -25.29
CA GLN A 620 5.97 -13.58 -26.68
C GLN A 620 6.42 -12.13 -26.89
N LEU A 621 6.14 -11.24 -25.93
CA LEU A 621 6.58 -9.85 -25.97
C LEU A 621 8.11 -9.74 -25.88
N LEU A 622 8.75 -10.49 -24.97
CA LEU A 622 10.20 -10.52 -24.86
C LEU A 622 10.87 -11.05 -26.14
N GLU A 623 10.35 -12.13 -26.71
CA GLU A 623 10.85 -12.71 -27.97
C GLU A 623 10.71 -11.73 -29.14
N CYS A 624 9.56 -11.05 -29.22
CA CYS A 624 9.32 -10.02 -30.22
C CYS A 624 10.29 -8.84 -30.07
N VAL A 625 10.54 -8.36 -28.84
CA VAL A 625 11.53 -7.31 -28.58
C VAL A 625 12.92 -7.77 -28.99
N LEU A 626 13.37 -8.95 -28.54
CA LEU A 626 14.69 -9.49 -28.91
C LEU A 626 14.85 -9.64 -30.43
N HIS A 627 13.83 -10.15 -31.11
CA HIS A 627 13.84 -10.31 -32.56
C HIS A 627 13.87 -8.96 -33.29
N SER A 628 13.07 -7.99 -32.83
CA SER A 628 13.00 -6.65 -33.40
C SER A 628 14.32 -5.90 -33.25
N LEU A 629 14.92 -5.92 -32.05
CA LEU A 629 16.18 -5.25 -31.77
C LEU A 629 17.33 -5.79 -32.65
N ASN A 630 17.34 -7.09 -32.97
CA ASN A 630 18.34 -7.69 -33.87
C ASN A 630 18.20 -7.25 -35.33
N GLN A 631 17.08 -6.66 -35.72
CA GLN A 631 16.81 -6.20 -37.10
C GLN A 631 16.99 -4.68 -37.29
N LEU A 632 17.27 -3.93 -36.22
CA LEU A 632 17.37 -2.47 -36.24
C LEU A 632 18.82 -2.02 -36.41
N MET A 633 19.02 -0.99 -37.22
CA MET A 633 20.25 -0.24 -37.36
C MET A 633 20.18 1.07 -36.55
N LEU A 634 21.32 1.70 -36.30
CA LEU A 634 21.37 2.97 -35.57
C LEU A 634 20.51 4.04 -36.26
N GLY A 635 19.59 4.64 -35.51
CA GLY A 635 18.63 5.64 -36.00
C GLY A 635 17.26 5.09 -36.40
N ASP A 636 17.09 3.77 -36.50
CA ASP A 636 15.82 3.15 -36.88
C ASP A 636 14.73 3.32 -35.79
N ALA A 637 13.48 3.08 -36.19
CA ALA A 637 12.30 3.14 -35.33
C ALA A 637 11.61 1.78 -35.19
N LEU A 638 10.88 1.60 -34.09
CA LEU A 638 10.08 0.43 -33.79
C LEU A 638 8.68 0.87 -33.31
N ILE A 639 7.64 0.34 -33.95
CA ILE A 639 6.26 0.41 -33.48
C ILE A 639 5.89 -0.95 -32.89
N LEU A 640 5.72 -0.99 -31.57
CA LEU A 640 5.47 -2.22 -30.81
C LEU A 640 4.11 -2.16 -30.12
N PRO A 641 3.12 -2.97 -30.53
CA PRO A 641 1.86 -3.06 -29.83
C PRO A 641 1.99 -3.69 -28.45
N ILE A 642 1.24 -3.16 -27.50
CA ILE A 642 1.18 -3.65 -26.12
C ILE A 642 -0.26 -3.70 -25.60
N LEU A 643 -0.49 -4.57 -24.62
CA LEU A 643 -1.76 -4.64 -23.89
C LEU A 643 -1.86 -3.52 -22.85
N SER A 644 -0.82 -3.42 -22.03
CA SER A 644 -0.68 -2.50 -20.90
C SER A 644 0.76 -2.60 -20.41
N CYS A 645 1.10 -1.81 -19.40
CA CYS A 645 2.32 -1.94 -18.63
C CYS A 645 1.99 -1.96 -17.13
N PHE A 646 0.97 -2.73 -16.73
CA PHE A 646 0.57 -2.81 -15.33
C PHE A 646 1.55 -3.64 -14.50
N THR A 647 2.22 -4.61 -15.12
CA THR A 647 3.18 -5.48 -14.41
C THR A 647 4.60 -4.93 -14.44
N ARG A 648 5.37 -5.24 -13.40
CA ARG A 648 6.81 -4.92 -13.30
C ARG A 648 7.63 -5.56 -14.40
N PHE A 649 7.21 -6.73 -14.88
CA PHE A 649 7.83 -7.37 -16.05
C PHE A 649 7.74 -6.47 -17.28
N THR A 650 6.54 -6.04 -17.66
CA THR A 650 6.35 -5.23 -18.88
C THR A 650 6.94 -3.83 -18.72
N ALA A 651 6.81 -3.21 -17.54
CA ALA A 651 7.50 -1.97 -17.21
C ALA A 651 9.04 -2.11 -17.35
N GLY A 652 9.59 -3.26 -16.96
CA GLY A 652 10.98 -3.64 -17.20
C GLY A 652 11.35 -3.62 -18.68
N LEU A 653 10.51 -4.19 -19.56
CA LEU A 653 10.74 -4.16 -21.00
C LEU A 653 10.70 -2.74 -21.57
N VAL A 654 9.75 -1.91 -21.12
CA VAL A 654 9.70 -0.49 -21.51
C VAL A 654 10.96 0.25 -21.08
N PHE A 655 11.50 -0.05 -19.89
CA PHE A 655 12.77 0.50 -19.45
C PHE A 655 13.94 0.09 -20.36
N ILE A 656 14.01 -1.17 -20.78
CA ILE A 656 15.02 -1.62 -21.76
C ILE A 656 14.91 -0.83 -23.05
N LEU A 657 13.70 -0.70 -23.60
CA LEU A 657 13.46 0.09 -24.80
C LEU A 657 13.90 1.54 -24.58
N HIS A 658 13.55 2.15 -23.44
CA HIS A 658 13.92 3.53 -23.12
C HIS A 658 15.44 3.73 -23.15
N CYS A 659 16.20 2.74 -22.71
CA CYS A 659 17.66 2.80 -22.76
C CYS A 659 18.25 2.60 -24.16
N CYS A 660 17.50 1.98 -25.08
CA CYS A 660 17.95 1.65 -26.43
C CYS A 660 17.50 2.63 -27.50
N PHE A 661 16.53 3.50 -27.22
CA PHE A 661 15.99 4.46 -28.17
C PHE A 661 16.19 5.89 -27.68
N ARG A 662 16.24 6.85 -28.61
CA ARG A 662 16.31 8.27 -28.26
C ARG A 662 15.00 8.76 -27.66
N TYR A 663 13.88 8.36 -28.25
CA TYR A 663 12.55 8.78 -27.83
C TYR A 663 11.64 7.57 -27.75
N ILE A 664 10.82 7.54 -26.70
CA ILE A 664 9.67 6.66 -26.62
C ILE A 664 8.43 7.52 -26.38
N THR A 665 7.42 7.29 -27.19
CA THR A 665 6.05 7.75 -26.92
C THR A 665 5.09 6.57 -27.09
N PHE A 666 3.80 6.80 -26.95
CA PHE A 666 2.77 5.81 -27.22
C PHE A 666 1.63 6.38 -28.05
N ALA A 667 0.89 5.50 -28.69
CA ALA A 667 -0.38 5.82 -29.32
C ALA A 667 -1.44 4.83 -28.85
N CYS A 668 -2.67 5.30 -28.69
CA CYS A 668 -3.83 4.47 -28.36
C CYS A 668 -4.76 4.41 -29.58
N PRO A 669 -4.45 3.62 -30.63
CA PRO A 669 -5.22 3.62 -31.86
C PRO A 669 -6.59 2.98 -31.66
N MET A 670 -7.65 3.65 -32.12
CA MET A 670 -9.01 3.11 -32.25
C MET A 670 -9.09 2.31 -33.55
N SER A 671 -9.28 1.00 -33.45
CA SER A 671 -9.45 0.09 -34.59
C SER A 671 -10.93 -0.21 -34.81
N HIS A 672 -11.34 -0.49 -36.06
CA HIS A 672 -12.64 -1.09 -36.38
C HIS A 672 -12.80 -2.51 -35.80
N GLU A 673 -11.67 -3.14 -35.43
CA GLU A 673 -11.59 -4.29 -34.55
C GLU A 673 -11.05 -3.83 -33.18
N PRO A 674 -11.91 -3.41 -32.24
CA PRO A 674 -11.52 -2.65 -31.04
C PRO A 674 -10.63 -3.38 -30.01
N LEU A 675 -10.10 -4.56 -30.34
CA LEU A 675 -9.59 -5.54 -29.36
C LEU A 675 -8.29 -6.24 -29.74
N ARG A 676 -7.59 -5.88 -30.82
CA ARG A 676 -6.28 -6.49 -31.11
C ARG A 676 -5.13 -5.87 -30.30
N THR A 677 -5.11 -4.55 -30.14
CA THR A 677 -4.03 -3.81 -29.46
C THR A 677 -4.61 -2.62 -28.70
N SER A 678 -4.26 -2.44 -27.43
CA SER A 678 -4.81 -1.34 -26.60
C SER A 678 -3.98 -0.06 -26.75
N ALA A 679 -2.66 -0.21 -26.91
CA ALA A 679 -1.73 0.84 -27.26
C ALA A 679 -0.59 0.29 -28.12
N ALA A 680 0.19 1.19 -28.72
CA ALA A 680 1.47 0.87 -29.33
C ALA A 680 2.53 1.85 -28.84
N LEU A 681 3.69 1.32 -28.47
CA LEU A 681 4.88 2.08 -28.17
C LEU A 681 5.54 2.51 -29.47
N LEU A 682 5.85 3.80 -29.59
CA LEU A 682 6.58 4.38 -30.71
C LEU A 682 8.00 4.68 -30.24
N CYS A 683 8.94 3.80 -30.58
CA CYS A 683 10.34 3.91 -30.19
C CYS A 683 11.13 4.46 -31.37
N VAL A 684 11.81 5.60 -31.21
CA VAL A 684 12.46 6.33 -32.32
C VAL A 684 13.93 6.58 -32.00
N GLY A 685 14.78 6.38 -33.02
CA GLY A 685 16.22 6.63 -32.94
C GLY A 685 16.93 5.55 -32.15
N TYR A 686 16.97 4.32 -32.67
CA TYR A 686 17.67 3.20 -32.05
C TYR A 686 19.17 3.51 -31.88
N ARG A 687 19.71 3.17 -30.71
CA ARG A 687 21.09 3.48 -30.28
C ARG A 687 21.95 2.24 -30.06
N GLY A 688 21.39 1.05 -30.25
CA GLY A 688 22.04 -0.21 -29.89
C GLY A 688 21.66 -0.66 -28.48
N LEU A 689 21.73 -1.97 -28.25
CA LEU A 689 21.61 -2.59 -26.94
C LEU A 689 22.97 -3.22 -26.57
N PRO A 690 23.54 -2.96 -25.38
CA PRO A 690 24.81 -3.57 -24.99
C PRO A 690 24.74 -5.10 -24.94
N ASN A 691 25.78 -5.78 -25.44
CA ASN A 691 25.84 -7.26 -25.48
C ASN A 691 25.52 -7.95 -24.14
N PRO A 692 26.02 -7.48 -22.97
CA PRO A 692 25.67 -8.10 -21.69
C PRO A 692 24.17 -8.11 -21.39
N VAL A 693 23.46 -7.07 -21.83
CA VAL A 693 22.01 -6.98 -21.66
C VAL A 693 21.28 -7.91 -22.63
N VAL A 694 21.78 -8.04 -23.87
CA VAL A 694 21.27 -9.03 -24.83
C VAL A 694 21.39 -10.45 -24.26
N GLU A 695 22.57 -10.80 -23.73
CA GLU A 695 22.82 -12.11 -23.10
C GLU A 695 21.89 -12.36 -21.91
N TYR A 696 21.71 -11.35 -21.05
CA TYR A 696 20.80 -11.42 -19.90
C TYR A 696 19.34 -11.67 -20.34
N LEU A 697 18.85 -10.94 -21.34
CA LEU A 697 17.49 -11.11 -21.87
C LEU A 697 17.30 -12.46 -22.58
N GLN A 698 18.34 -12.98 -23.25
CA GLN A 698 18.31 -14.33 -23.83
C GLN A 698 18.26 -15.42 -22.75
N GLN A 699 18.97 -15.25 -21.64
CA GLN A 699 18.89 -16.15 -20.48
C GLN A 699 17.51 -16.09 -19.84
N LEU A 700 16.95 -14.89 -19.67
CA LEU A 700 15.59 -14.68 -19.20
C LEU A 700 14.58 -15.41 -20.09
N ASN A 701 14.68 -15.29 -21.41
CA ASN A 701 13.78 -15.98 -22.33
C ASN A 701 13.83 -17.50 -22.16
N LYS A 702 15.04 -18.08 -22.02
CA LYS A 702 15.22 -19.52 -21.78
C LYS A 702 14.57 -19.96 -20.47
N LEU A 703 14.70 -19.17 -19.41
CA LEU A 703 14.05 -19.44 -18.13
C LEU A 703 12.51 -19.43 -18.30
N MET A 704 11.97 -18.42 -18.97
CA MET A 704 10.53 -18.32 -19.24
C MET A 704 10.01 -19.51 -20.07
N SER A 705 10.75 -19.93 -21.11
CA SER A 705 10.43 -21.15 -21.87
C SER A 705 10.39 -22.37 -20.96
N SER A 706 11.40 -22.56 -20.10
CA SER A 706 11.44 -23.69 -19.17
C SER A 706 10.26 -23.70 -18.20
N LEU A 707 9.83 -22.53 -17.70
CA LEU A 707 8.69 -22.41 -16.79
C LEU A 707 7.36 -22.71 -17.49
N LEU A 708 7.21 -22.32 -18.76
CA LEU A 708 6.01 -22.55 -19.55
C LEU A 708 5.91 -24.01 -20.03
N ASP A 709 7.01 -24.59 -20.51
CA ASP A 709 7.07 -25.96 -21.05
C ASP A 709 6.79 -27.01 -19.96
N THR A 710 7.14 -26.71 -18.71
CA THR A 710 6.90 -27.58 -17.55
C THR A 710 5.54 -27.35 -16.89
N ASP A 711 4.73 -26.43 -17.42
CA ASP A 711 3.52 -25.89 -16.79
C ASP A 711 3.72 -25.54 -15.30
N SER A 712 4.88 -24.94 -15.01
CA SER A 712 5.27 -24.59 -13.65
C SER A 712 4.26 -23.64 -13.00
N PRO A 713 3.92 -23.80 -11.71
CA PRO A 713 3.08 -22.83 -10.98
C PRO A 713 3.81 -21.49 -10.74
N GLN A 714 5.05 -21.35 -11.19
CA GLN A 714 5.84 -20.13 -11.11
C GLN A 714 5.83 -19.35 -12.44
N GLN A 715 6.08 -18.05 -12.35
CA GLN A 715 6.39 -17.16 -13.49
C GLN A 715 7.46 -16.15 -13.08
N VAL A 716 8.08 -15.48 -14.06
CA VAL A 716 8.93 -14.34 -13.77
C VAL A 716 8.06 -13.12 -13.45
N LEU A 717 8.23 -12.56 -12.26
CA LEU A 717 7.50 -11.35 -11.83
C LEU A 717 8.29 -10.08 -12.16
N GLN A 718 9.62 -10.14 -12.08
CA GLN A 718 10.50 -8.99 -12.25
C GLN A 718 11.87 -9.43 -12.77
N PHE A 719 12.47 -8.65 -13.67
CA PHE A 719 13.86 -8.83 -14.10
C PHE A 719 14.68 -7.52 -14.09
N VAL A 720 14.02 -6.38 -13.83
CA VAL A 720 14.63 -5.07 -13.60
C VAL A 720 14.28 -4.64 -12.17
N PRO A 721 15.25 -4.20 -11.34
CA PRO A 721 14.97 -3.77 -9.97
C PRO A 721 13.92 -2.66 -9.86
N MET A 722 13.07 -2.71 -8.84
CA MET A 722 12.04 -1.67 -8.62
C MET A 722 12.63 -0.30 -8.38
N GLU A 723 13.81 -0.22 -7.76
CA GLU A 723 14.58 1.00 -7.57
C GLU A 723 14.82 1.73 -8.87
N VAL A 724 14.94 1.01 -9.99
CA VAL A 724 15.12 1.57 -11.34
C VAL A 724 13.77 1.97 -11.95
N LEU A 725 12.74 1.12 -11.81
CA LEU A 725 11.41 1.36 -12.38
C LEU A 725 10.66 2.52 -11.72
N LEU A 726 10.97 2.82 -10.46
CA LEU A 726 10.34 3.89 -9.67
C LEU A 726 10.99 5.28 -9.86
N GLN A 727 11.86 5.45 -10.87
CA GLN A 727 12.62 6.69 -11.05
C GLN A 727 12.04 7.62 -12.12
N GLY A 728 11.90 8.89 -11.73
CA GLY A 728 11.85 10.04 -12.63
C GLY A 728 10.83 9.92 -13.77
N LYS A 729 11.25 10.28 -14.98
CA LYS A 729 10.39 10.38 -16.17
C LYS A 729 9.80 9.05 -16.63
N LEU A 730 10.47 7.92 -16.37
CA LEU A 730 9.95 6.61 -16.76
C LEU A 730 8.65 6.31 -16.02
N LEU A 731 8.63 6.53 -14.70
CA LEU A 731 7.45 6.29 -13.90
C LEU A 731 6.28 7.19 -14.34
N GLU A 732 6.56 8.46 -14.67
CA GLU A 732 5.53 9.36 -15.21
C GLU A 732 4.98 8.88 -16.56
N PHE A 733 5.88 8.44 -17.45
CA PHE A 733 5.50 7.87 -18.74
C PHE A 733 4.61 6.63 -18.60
N LEU A 734 4.99 5.69 -17.72
CA LEU A 734 4.22 4.48 -17.48
C LEU A 734 2.83 4.78 -16.90
N TRP A 735 2.74 5.76 -16.00
CA TRP A 735 1.46 6.25 -15.47
C TRP A 735 0.57 6.82 -16.56
N ASP A 736 1.08 7.74 -17.37
CA ASP A 736 0.29 8.37 -18.44
C ASP A 736 -0.20 7.32 -19.46
N LEU A 737 0.69 6.39 -19.85
CA LEU A 737 0.38 5.27 -20.74
C LEU A 737 -0.74 4.38 -20.18
N ASN A 738 -0.57 3.88 -18.96
CA ASN A 738 -1.53 2.97 -18.34
C ASN A 738 -2.86 3.64 -18.03
N MET A 739 -2.85 4.92 -17.61
CA MET A 739 -4.07 5.70 -17.42
C MET A 739 -4.82 5.87 -18.74
N ALA A 740 -4.12 6.17 -19.84
CA ALA A 740 -4.74 6.29 -21.15
C ALA A 740 -5.36 4.96 -21.61
N ILE A 741 -4.66 3.83 -21.40
CA ILE A 741 -5.16 2.48 -21.72
C ILE A 741 -6.39 2.16 -20.88
N ALA A 742 -6.30 2.29 -19.55
CA ALA A 742 -7.34 1.85 -18.62
C ALA A 742 -8.62 2.67 -18.76
N LYS A 743 -8.52 4.00 -18.80
CA LYS A 743 -9.66 4.89 -19.02
C LYS A 743 -10.39 4.58 -20.33
N ARG A 744 -9.61 4.36 -21.40
CA ARG A 744 -10.17 4.05 -22.73
C ARG A 744 -10.91 2.72 -22.75
N GLN A 745 -10.32 1.67 -22.16
CA GLN A 745 -11.01 0.37 -22.06
C GLN A 745 -12.29 0.49 -21.23
N LEU A 746 -12.24 1.20 -20.10
CA LEU A 746 -13.41 1.44 -19.25
C LEU A 746 -14.51 2.20 -20.00
N HIS A 747 -14.15 3.27 -20.74
CA HIS A 747 -15.06 4.02 -21.60
C HIS A 747 -15.81 3.10 -22.57
N LEU A 748 -15.08 2.26 -23.32
CA LEU A 748 -15.67 1.36 -24.32
C LEU A 748 -16.61 0.32 -23.69
N ILE A 749 -16.23 -0.26 -22.54
CA ILE A 749 -17.06 -1.26 -21.85
C ILE A 749 -18.34 -0.62 -21.30
N VAL A 750 -18.23 0.53 -20.62
CA VAL A 750 -19.39 1.23 -20.04
C VAL A 750 -20.34 1.71 -21.13
N GLN A 751 -19.82 2.26 -22.23
CA GLN A 751 -20.66 2.72 -23.34
C GLN A 751 -21.41 1.57 -24.02
N ALA A 752 -20.74 0.43 -24.23
CA ALA A 752 -21.38 -0.75 -24.81
C ALA A 752 -22.56 -1.24 -23.94
N GLU A 753 -22.42 -1.21 -22.61
CA GLU A 753 -23.51 -1.56 -21.70
C GLU A 753 -24.65 -0.53 -21.73
N GLN A 754 -24.34 0.77 -21.70
CA GLN A 754 -25.35 1.83 -21.77
C GLN A 754 -26.19 1.73 -23.06
N GLN A 755 -25.55 1.45 -24.20
CA GLN A 755 -26.23 1.23 -25.47
C GLN A 755 -27.15 -0.01 -25.41
N GLN A 756 -26.73 -1.10 -24.79
CA GLN A 756 -27.58 -2.29 -24.59
C GLN A 756 -28.80 -2.01 -23.72
N VAL A 757 -28.64 -1.26 -22.63
CA VAL A 757 -29.75 -0.86 -21.75
C VAL A 757 -30.77 -0.03 -22.53
N THR A 758 -30.32 0.95 -23.32
CA THR A 758 -31.23 1.77 -24.16
C THR A 758 -31.89 0.99 -25.30
N GLY A 759 -31.18 0.04 -25.91
CA GLY A 759 -31.70 -0.83 -26.97
C GLY A 759 -32.78 -1.80 -26.50
N ASN A 760 -32.67 -2.33 -25.27
CA ASN A 760 -33.68 -3.20 -24.67
C ASN A 760 -34.95 -2.45 -24.21
N ILE A 761 -34.89 -1.13 -24.04
CA ILE A 761 -36.06 -0.28 -23.74
C ILE A 761 -36.81 0.09 -25.05
N SER A 762 -36.19 -0.14 -26.20
CA SER A 762 -36.69 0.22 -27.54
C SER A 762 -37.30 -0.96 -28.32
N LEU A 763 -37.50 -2.11 -27.66
CA LEU A 763 -38.18 -3.32 -28.14
C LEU A 763 -39.39 -3.60 -27.25
#